data_AF-A0A2E8FJ10-F1
#
_entry.id   AF-A0A2E8FJ10-F1
#
_cell.length_a   1.000
_cell.length_b   1.000
_cell.length_c   1.000
_cell.angle_alpha   90.00
_cell.angle_beta   90.00
_cell.angle_gamma   90.00
#
_symmetry.space_group_name_H-M   'P 1'
#
loop_
_entity.id
_entity.type
_entity.pdbx_description
1 polymer ?
#
loop_
_entity_poly.entity_id
_entity_poly.type
_entity_poly.pdbx_seq_one_letter_code
_entity_poly.pdbx_strand_id
1 'polypeptide(L)'
;MDNPIRIEFVRVAMRDGVELLAKITRPDVAGRFPGIMEYTPYRRLRKPLPDSHDEYPPAVPYLAERGYAVVQFDVRGTANSGGFTTQIYSPEERQDAFEMVEWIAAQPWCSGDVGMIGKSYSAVVQWQVAVQDPPALKAIIVRSANDDVYTEWVYPGGCLRPYMFDTYSPLMNAYNLAPPDPDVVGDEWESLWAEHLEKNGPWGIGYLSNPLQGPYWHDQSLAADYRRVRCAVYVIGGWSDCYATALLRAYAQLDCPKKALVGPWSHYYAEEAHAVPGPRIDTRPLYQRWFDFWLKGIDNGVMDEPPVTLFVRDFQPPAVRMPLTEPGRWRNEHEWPIARSQATEFFPSVDGQLAEQPSPDPGHLSLEHRPGSGLSSGIHWGGGILPWGMPVDQRFDDAHSLLFATSPLAGDLEITGDPVAVLFVSSTAEVAYFRVRLIDVAPDGTSKLVRYGGLNATHRDSHSDPRPLVPGTVYEINVPLKTVSYVFPAGHRLLVAISTADFQNAWPTGKSGTHTIHLGGETPSKITLPVVPDPSAPAPAPEFVELPPADPEALMAPPVYEVIEDQAAGTARVRLGIDSQDGNDTLSLQSTFTVSNREPANAVLDARAVYTVRRDGLEVVVRADESTTSDSECFRHEVSVEITRDGEPAWEKNWTVSVPRQWS
;
A
#
# COMPACT_ATOMS: atom_id res chain seq x y z
N MET A 1 12.37 33.72 8.34
CA MET A 1 13.03 34.18 7.10
C MET A 1 13.54 32.93 6.44
N ASP A 2 13.11 32.69 5.21
CA ASP A 2 13.46 31.48 4.46
C ASP A 2 14.88 31.64 3.93
N ASN A 3 15.70 30.61 4.12
CA ASN A 3 17.08 30.62 3.64
C ASN A 3 17.10 30.31 2.13
N PRO A 4 18.00 30.92 1.34
CA PRO A 4 18.31 30.38 0.03
C PRO A 4 18.82 28.94 0.18
N ILE A 5 18.55 28.10 -0.81
CA ILE A 5 18.97 26.70 -0.80
C ILE A 5 20.00 26.43 -1.89
N ARG A 6 20.87 25.46 -1.61
CA ARG A 6 21.82 24.90 -2.56
C ARG A 6 21.56 23.40 -2.69
N ILE A 7 21.67 22.91 -3.92
CA ILE A 7 21.57 21.49 -4.26
C ILE A 7 22.94 21.02 -4.75
N GLU A 8 23.40 19.89 -4.24
CA GLU A 8 24.65 19.24 -4.67
C GLU A 8 24.49 17.72 -4.74
N PHE A 9 25.25 17.11 -5.65
CA PHE A 9 25.31 15.65 -5.81
C PHE A 9 26.66 15.15 -5.32
N VAL A 10 26.64 14.06 -4.56
CA VAL A 10 27.85 13.39 -4.09
C VAL A 10 27.71 11.88 -4.21
N ARG A 11 28.84 11.21 -4.42
CA ARG A 11 28.93 9.75 -4.30
C ARG A 11 29.34 9.38 -2.88
N VAL A 12 28.65 8.41 -2.31
CA VAL A 12 28.89 7.93 -0.94
C VAL A 12 29.32 6.47 -1.01
N ALA A 13 30.58 6.21 -0.67
CA ALA A 13 31.12 4.85 -0.62
C ALA A 13 30.57 4.09 0.60
N MET A 14 29.96 2.94 0.35
CA MET A 14 29.49 2.00 1.37
C MET A 14 30.63 1.07 1.82
N ARG A 15 30.40 0.29 2.88
CA ARG A 15 31.38 -0.68 3.42
C ARG A 15 32.03 -1.63 2.40
N ASP A 16 31.34 -1.94 1.32
CA ASP A 16 31.75 -2.91 0.30
C ASP A 16 32.36 -2.25 -0.95
N GLY A 17 32.56 -0.92 -0.92
CA GLY A 17 33.14 -0.14 -2.01
C GLY A 17 32.15 0.27 -3.09
N VAL A 18 30.87 -0.13 -2.98
CA VAL A 18 29.82 0.41 -3.86
C VAL A 18 29.54 1.86 -3.49
N GLU A 19 29.40 2.70 -4.50
CA GLU A 19 29.07 4.11 -4.34
C GLU A 19 27.60 4.38 -4.64
N LEU A 20 26.89 4.93 -3.65
CA LEU A 20 25.50 5.37 -3.81
C LEU A 20 25.47 6.86 -4.16
N LEU A 21 24.58 7.26 -5.06
CA LEU A 21 24.36 8.67 -5.34
C LEU A 21 23.50 9.29 -4.24
N ALA A 22 23.92 10.45 -3.74
CA ALA A 22 23.15 11.30 -2.84
C ALA A 22 22.92 12.68 -3.47
N LYS A 23 21.69 13.17 -3.39
CA LYS A 23 21.31 14.58 -3.64
C LYS A 23 21.12 15.26 -2.30
N ILE A 24 21.88 16.33 -2.05
CA ILE A 24 21.82 17.12 -0.81
C ILE A 24 21.18 18.47 -1.14
N THR A 25 20.00 18.72 -0.56
CA THR A 25 19.30 20.01 -0.61
C THR A 25 19.37 20.66 0.77
N ARG A 26 20.10 21.77 0.89
CA ARG A 26 20.38 22.39 2.21
C ARG A 26 20.46 23.93 2.14
N PRO A 27 20.38 24.64 3.27
CA PRO A 27 20.62 26.08 3.32
C PRO A 27 21.96 26.48 2.69
N ASP A 28 21.94 27.54 1.87
CA ASP A 28 23.12 28.19 1.32
C ASP A 28 23.63 29.31 2.25
N VAL A 29 23.78 28.96 3.52
CA VAL A 29 24.33 29.82 4.57
C VAL A 29 25.25 29.00 5.48
N ALA A 30 26.20 29.67 6.12
CA ALA A 30 27.11 29.00 7.05
C ALA A 30 26.34 28.48 8.29
N GLY A 31 26.60 27.25 8.70
CA GLY A 31 25.97 26.66 9.88
C GLY A 31 26.06 25.14 9.89
N ARG A 32 25.56 24.55 10.99
CA ARG A 32 25.29 23.13 11.10
C ARG A 32 23.78 22.93 11.23
N PHE A 33 23.23 21.98 10.48
CA PHE A 33 21.80 21.72 10.35
C PHE A 33 21.51 20.26 10.63
N PRO A 34 20.38 19.88 11.24
CA PRO A 34 20.00 18.48 11.29
C PRO A 34 19.83 17.89 9.88
N GLY A 35 20.23 16.64 9.73
CA GLY A 35 20.06 15.89 8.49
C GLY A 35 18.69 15.24 8.40
N ILE A 36 18.09 15.19 7.22
CA ILE A 36 16.84 14.47 6.94
C ILE A 36 17.06 13.52 5.77
N MET A 37 16.94 12.22 5.98
CA MET A 37 17.19 11.21 4.95
C MET A 37 15.90 10.77 4.25
N GLU A 38 15.98 10.57 2.93
CA GLU A 38 15.03 9.78 2.14
C GLU A 38 15.81 8.78 1.27
N TYR A 39 15.29 7.55 1.14
CA TYR A 39 15.95 6.48 0.37
C TYR A 39 14.93 5.76 -0.52
N THR A 40 15.14 5.79 -1.84
CA THR A 40 14.11 5.43 -2.82
C THR A 40 14.67 4.81 -4.10
N PRO A 41 13.98 3.84 -4.74
CA PRO A 41 14.42 3.27 -6.02
C PRO A 41 13.81 4.00 -7.24
N TYR A 42 13.03 5.07 -7.03
CA TYR A 42 12.13 5.62 -8.04
C TYR A 42 12.75 6.68 -8.97
N ARG A 43 14.07 6.62 -9.20
CA ARG A 43 14.77 7.45 -10.20
C ARG A 43 14.51 8.96 -10.04
N ARG A 44 14.47 9.44 -8.79
CA ARG A 44 14.12 10.84 -8.48
C ARG A 44 15.31 11.80 -8.48
N LEU A 45 16.54 11.28 -8.42
CA LEU A 45 17.75 12.10 -8.37
C LEU A 45 18.16 12.53 -9.79
N ARG A 46 17.55 13.61 -10.26
CA ARG A 46 17.82 14.23 -11.58
C ARG A 46 18.34 15.66 -11.42
N LYS A 47 18.74 16.29 -12.53
CA LYS A 47 19.08 17.73 -12.56
C LYS A 47 18.03 18.56 -11.79
N PRO A 48 18.46 19.55 -10.99
CA PRO A 48 17.55 20.39 -10.22
C PRO A 48 16.49 21.03 -11.12
N LEU A 49 15.26 21.11 -10.62
CA LEU A 49 14.18 21.77 -11.35
C LEU A 49 14.44 23.30 -11.46
N PRO A 50 13.92 23.97 -12.51
CA PRO A 50 14.09 25.41 -12.67
C PRO A 50 13.55 26.23 -11.50
N ASP A 51 12.43 25.79 -10.94
CA ASP A 51 11.92 26.24 -9.66
C ASP A 51 12.16 25.14 -8.62
N SER A 52 12.99 25.43 -7.62
CA SER A 52 13.31 24.47 -6.57
C SER A 52 12.13 24.17 -5.65
N HIS A 53 11.08 25.00 -5.62
CA HIS A 53 9.88 24.72 -4.84
C HIS A 53 9.06 23.55 -5.40
N ASP A 54 9.30 23.17 -6.66
CA ASP A 54 8.69 22.02 -7.31
C ASP A 54 9.43 20.70 -7.02
N GLU A 55 10.56 20.76 -6.30
CA GLU A 55 11.31 19.56 -5.91
C GLU A 55 10.47 18.62 -5.04
N TYR A 56 10.65 17.32 -5.27
CA TYR A 56 9.85 16.27 -4.65
C TYR A 56 10.66 15.46 -3.61
N PRO A 57 10.06 15.09 -2.46
CA PRO A 57 8.71 15.46 -2.02
C PRO A 57 8.58 16.94 -1.67
N PRO A 58 7.35 17.52 -1.64
CA PRO A 58 7.13 18.95 -1.38
C PRO A 58 7.74 19.47 -0.05
N ALA A 59 8.05 18.57 0.88
CA ALA A 59 8.73 18.89 2.13
C ALA A 59 10.24 19.18 1.97
N VAL A 60 10.90 18.73 0.89
CA VAL A 60 12.35 18.89 0.67
C VAL A 60 12.75 20.36 0.64
N PRO A 61 12.26 21.19 -0.31
CA PRO A 61 12.64 22.59 -0.36
C PRO A 61 12.16 23.34 0.90
N TYR A 62 10.95 23.02 1.38
CA TYR A 62 10.37 23.66 2.55
C TYR A 62 11.23 23.50 3.82
N LEU A 63 11.71 22.28 4.10
CA LEU A 63 12.57 22.01 5.24
C LEU A 63 13.96 22.60 5.03
N ALA A 64 14.50 22.54 3.81
CA ALA A 64 15.81 23.11 3.50
C ALA A 64 15.86 24.62 3.76
N GLU A 65 14.85 25.37 3.32
CA GLU A 65 14.71 26.80 3.63
C GLU A 65 14.66 27.10 5.14
N ARG A 66 14.25 26.13 5.95
CA ARG A 66 13.99 26.25 7.40
C ARG A 66 15.08 25.60 8.26
N GLY A 67 16.27 25.44 7.68
CA GLY A 67 17.47 25.07 8.43
C GLY A 67 17.63 23.57 8.64
N TYR A 68 17.25 22.76 7.64
CA TYR A 68 17.51 21.32 7.57
C TYR A 68 18.35 21.00 6.33
N ALA A 69 19.16 19.96 6.37
CA ALA A 69 19.80 19.41 5.18
C ALA A 69 19.09 18.11 4.79
N VAL A 70 18.36 18.12 3.68
CA VAL A 70 17.65 16.94 3.19
C VAL A 70 18.54 16.19 2.21
N VAL A 71 18.79 14.91 2.50
CA VAL A 71 19.67 14.03 1.73
C VAL A 71 18.84 12.88 1.17
N GLN A 72 18.70 12.86 -0.15
CA GLN A 72 17.96 11.84 -0.87
C GLN A 72 18.94 10.89 -1.55
N PHE A 73 18.72 9.59 -1.43
CA PHE A 73 19.55 8.55 -2.03
C PHE A 73 18.74 7.68 -3.00
N ASP A 74 19.37 7.29 -4.11
CA ASP A 74 18.88 6.20 -4.94
C ASP A 74 19.29 4.85 -4.32
N VAL A 75 18.36 3.90 -4.26
CA VAL A 75 18.62 2.53 -3.78
C VAL A 75 19.77 1.88 -4.54
N ARG A 76 20.62 1.13 -3.82
CA ARG A 76 21.68 0.30 -4.42
C ARG A 76 21.18 -0.43 -5.66
N GLY A 77 21.92 -0.32 -6.77
CA GLY A 77 21.57 -0.97 -8.03
C GLY A 77 20.38 -0.38 -8.75
N THR A 78 19.90 0.79 -8.35
CA THR A 78 18.79 1.50 -9.00
C THR A 78 19.23 2.88 -9.44
N ALA A 79 18.61 3.38 -10.51
CA ALA A 79 18.80 4.74 -11.00
C ALA A 79 20.28 5.12 -11.17
N ASN A 80 20.79 6.04 -10.34
CA ASN A 80 22.15 6.56 -10.44
C ASN A 80 23.14 5.95 -9.45
N SER A 81 22.70 5.00 -8.62
CA SER A 81 23.53 4.35 -7.60
C SER A 81 24.22 3.09 -8.13
N GLY A 82 25.44 2.86 -7.67
CA GLY A 82 26.25 1.67 -7.94
C GLY A 82 25.66 0.36 -7.40
N GLY A 83 26.30 -0.75 -7.77
CA GLY A 83 25.92 -2.08 -7.29
C GLY A 83 24.73 -2.66 -8.03
N PHE A 84 24.06 -3.64 -7.42
CA PHE A 84 22.94 -4.35 -8.03
C PHE A 84 21.95 -4.84 -6.99
N THR A 85 20.75 -5.17 -7.45
CA THR A 85 19.70 -5.80 -6.65
C THR A 85 18.91 -6.82 -7.47
N THR A 86 18.62 -7.96 -6.85
CA THR A 86 17.75 -9.01 -7.39
C THR A 86 16.48 -9.21 -6.57
N GLN A 87 16.32 -8.43 -5.49
CA GLN A 87 15.18 -8.51 -4.59
C GLN A 87 14.98 -7.18 -3.86
N ILE A 88 13.75 -6.90 -3.46
CA ILE A 88 13.46 -5.73 -2.63
C ILE A 88 14.08 -5.88 -1.24
N TYR A 89 14.41 -4.76 -0.59
CA TYR A 89 14.80 -4.69 0.82
C TYR A 89 15.91 -5.69 1.18
N SER A 90 16.91 -5.83 0.32
CA SER A 90 17.99 -6.80 0.55
C SER A 90 18.73 -6.53 1.86
N PRO A 91 19.37 -7.52 2.47
CA PRO A 91 20.22 -7.29 3.64
C PRO A 91 21.25 -6.17 3.41
N GLU A 92 21.81 -6.11 2.21
CA GLU A 92 22.78 -5.08 1.82
C GLU A 92 22.16 -3.69 1.81
N GLU A 93 20.98 -3.54 1.20
CA GLU A 93 20.23 -2.29 1.15
C GLU A 93 19.88 -1.78 2.55
N ARG A 94 19.42 -2.67 3.44
CA ARG A 94 19.06 -2.30 4.82
C ARG A 94 20.28 -1.85 5.62
N GLN A 95 21.42 -2.49 5.41
CA GLN A 95 22.66 -2.13 6.07
C GLN A 95 23.23 -0.82 5.52
N ASP A 96 23.13 -0.58 4.21
CA ASP A 96 23.49 0.70 3.60
C ASP A 96 22.65 1.82 4.23
N ALA A 97 21.35 1.61 4.41
CA ALA A 97 20.46 2.61 4.98
C ALA A 97 20.85 3.01 6.43
N PHE A 98 21.35 2.07 7.23
CA PHE A 98 21.95 2.36 8.53
C PHE A 98 23.24 3.21 8.39
N GLU A 99 24.16 2.80 7.51
CA GLU A 99 25.42 3.50 7.27
C GLU A 99 25.21 4.93 6.76
N MET A 100 24.20 5.15 5.92
CA MET A 100 23.84 6.46 5.39
C MET A 100 23.38 7.43 6.48
N VAL A 101 22.63 6.96 7.49
CA VAL A 101 22.26 7.80 8.64
C VAL A 101 23.49 8.28 9.40
N GLU A 102 24.42 7.38 9.70
CA GLU A 102 25.66 7.74 10.41
C GLU A 102 26.60 8.58 9.53
N TRP A 103 26.64 8.33 8.22
CA TRP A 103 27.38 9.15 7.27
C TRP A 103 26.86 10.59 7.23
N ILE A 104 25.53 10.79 7.20
CA ILE A 104 24.91 12.11 7.27
C ILE A 104 25.33 12.80 8.57
N ALA A 105 25.23 12.12 9.71
CA ALA A 105 25.55 12.66 11.02
C ALA A 105 27.01 13.13 11.12
N ALA A 106 27.92 12.47 10.41
CA ALA A 106 29.35 12.79 10.38
C ALA A 106 29.72 13.98 9.48
N GLN A 107 28.81 14.48 8.64
CA GLN A 107 29.12 15.56 7.71
C GLN A 107 29.40 16.88 8.45
N PRO A 108 30.33 17.73 7.97
CA PRO A 108 30.70 18.98 8.64
C PRO A 108 29.54 19.98 8.74
N TRP A 109 28.56 19.90 7.83
CA TRP A 109 27.34 20.70 7.84
C TRP A 109 26.22 20.10 8.70
N CYS A 110 26.33 18.86 9.17
CA CYS A 110 25.28 18.22 9.96
C CYS A 110 25.43 18.57 11.44
N SER A 111 24.35 18.77 12.19
CA SER A 111 24.39 18.97 13.65
C SER A 111 24.80 17.72 14.42
N GLY A 112 24.63 16.54 13.82
CA GLY A 112 24.82 15.22 14.42
C GLY A 112 23.51 14.45 14.63
N ASP A 113 22.37 15.16 14.59
CA ASP A 113 21.05 14.55 14.69
C ASP A 113 20.43 14.36 13.29
N VAL A 114 19.85 13.18 13.07
CA VAL A 114 19.26 12.78 11.78
C VAL A 114 17.81 12.36 11.98
N GLY A 115 16.94 12.80 11.07
CA GLY A 115 15.60 12.26 10.91
C GLY A 115 15.41 11.59 9.55
N MET A 116 14.25 10.97 9.34
CA MET A 116 13.90 10.39 8.04
C MET A 116 12.50 10.81 7.59
N ILE A 117 12.32 10.92 6.28
CA ILE A 117 11.05 11.14 5.60
C ILE A 117 10.92 10.19 4.41
N GLY A 118 9.72 10.14 3.84
CA GLY A 118 9.45 9.42 2.60
C GLY A 118 8.03 8.84 2.59
N LYS A 119 7.59 8.43 1.39
CA LYS A 119 6.29 7.80 1.15
C LYS A 119 6.50 6.41 0.54
N SER A 120 5.64 5.44 0.86
CA SER A 120 5.66 4.10 0.23
C SER A 120 6.94 3.32 0.55
N TYR A 121 7.72 2.90 -0.46
CA TYR A 121 9.01 2.25 -0.28
C TYR A 121 9.94 3.01 0.68
N SER A 122 10.11 4.32 0.45
CA SER A 122 10.93 5.17 1.33
C SER A 122 10.43 5.18 2.77
N ALA A 123 9.14 4.89 3.00
CA ALA A 123 8.56 4.79 4.32
C ALA A 123 8.72 3.40 4.95
N VAL A 124 8.65 2.32 4.16
CA VAL A 124 8.97 0.96 4.64
C VAL A 124 10.44 0.84 5.06
N VAL A 125 11.35 1.45 4.30
CA VAL A 125 12.77 1.54 4.66
C VAL A 125 12.98 2.21 6.02
N GLN A 126 12.18 3.22 6.39
CA GLN A 126 12.31 3.88 7.69
C GLN A 126 12.14 2.90 8.85
N TRP A 127 11.22 1.93 8.73
CA TRP A 127 11.09 0.86 9.72
C TRP A 127 12.35 0.01 9.82
N GLN A 128 12.90 -0.38 8.68
CA GLN A 128 14.08 -1.23 8.59
C GLN A 128 15.33 -0.55 9.16
N VAL A 129 15.44 0.77 9.03
CA VAL A 129 16.51 1.55 9.69
C VAL A 129 16.22 1.71 11.17
N ALA A 130 14.99 2.06 11.55
CA ALA A 130 14.62 2.32 12.94
C ALA A 130 14.80 1.12 13.86
N VAL A 131 14.54 -0.11 13.38
CA VAL A 131 14.78 -1.33 14.18
C VAL A 131 16.27 -1.62 14.40
N GLN A 132 17.17 -1.03 13.59
CA GLN A 132 18.62 -1.14 13.77
C GLN A 132 19.16 -0.14 14.81
N ASP A 133 18.32 0.80 15.28
CA ASP A 133 18.64 1.78 16.33
C ASP A 133 19.96 2.57 16.10
N PRO A 134 20.16 3.19 14.91
CA PRO A 134 21.34 4.03 14.67
C PRO A 134 21.37 5.21 15.67
N PRO A 135 22.47 5.43 16.39
CA PRO A 135 22.55 6.48 17.41
C PRO A 135 22.18 7.88 16.92
N ALA A 136 22.46 8.22 15.66
CA ALA A 136 22.13 9.53 15.12
C ALA A 136 20.64 9.72 14.79
N LEU A 137 19.86 8.64 14.65
CA LEU A 137 18.44 8.72 14.28
C LEU A 137 17.56 9.11 15.47
N LYS A 138 16.97 10.31 15.42
CA LYS A 138 16.14 10.82 16.52
C LYS A 138 14.64 10.77 16.24
N ALA A 139 14.24 10.96 14.99
CA ALA A 139 12.83 10.99 14.62
C ALA A 139 12.56 10.61 13.17
N ILE A 140 11.45 9.93 12.93
CA ILE A 140 11.00 9.53 11.59
C ILE A 140 9.56 9.98 11.33
N ILE A 141 9.25 10.27 10.06
CA ILE A 141 7.89 10.51 9.58
C ILE A 141 7.57 9.46 8.51
N VAL A 142 6.82 8.44 8.92
CA VAL A 142 6.49 7.29 8.08
C VAL A 142 5.17 7.52 7.39
N ARG A 143 5.22 7.79 6.08
CA ARG A 143 4.04 8.03 5.27
C ARG A 143 3.65 6.84 4.40
N SER A 144 2.45 6.30 4.58
CA SER A 144 1.93 5.23 3.72
C SER A 144 2.86 4.01 3.62
N ALA A 145 3.13 3.36 4.76
CA ALA A 145 3.99 2.17 4.84
C ALA A 145 3.22 0.97 5.40
N ASN A 146 3.63 -0.23 4.99
CA ASN A 146 3.26 -1.45 5.70
C ASN A 146 4.20 -1.70 6.89
N ASP A 147 3.73 -2.46 7.86
CA ASP A 147 4.49 -3.01 8.98
C ASP A 147 4.84 -4.49 8.76
N ASP A 148 4.05 -5.19 7.92
CA ASP A 148 4.29 -6.54 7.46
C ASP A 148 4.14 -6.64 5.94
N VAL A 149 5.27 -6.83 5.23
CA VAL A 149 5.33 -6.94 3.77
C VAL A 149 4.50 -8.12 3.26
N TYR A 150 4.46 -9.23 3.99
CA TYR A 150 3.74 -10.44 3.56
C TYR A 150 2.23 -10.22 3.60
N THR A 151 1.67 -9.91 4.77
CA THR A 151 0.21 -9.87 4.97
C THR A 151 -0.43 -8.59 4.43
N GLU A 152 0.31 -7.47 4.36
CA GLU A 152 -0.29 -6.20 3.94
C GLU A 152 -0.11 -5.92 2.45
N TRP A 153 0.93 -6.46 1.82
CA TRP A 153 1.30 -6.13 0.45
C TRP A 153 1.21 -7.30 -0.52
N VAL A 154 1.96 -8.39 -0.30
CA VAL A 154 2.11 -9.43 -1.32
C VAL A 154 1.08 -10.57 -1.22
N TYR A 155 0.81 -11.07 -0.01
CA TYR A 155 -0.06 -12.21 0.27
C TYR A 155 -1.16 -11.90 1.30
N PRO A 156 -1.99 -10.85 1.09
CA PRO A 156 -3.10 -10.57 2.00
C PRO A 156 -4.02 -11.78 2.16
N GLY A 157 -4.24 -12.20 3.41
CA GLY A 157 -5.09 -13.35 3.71
C GLY A 157 -4.55 -14.69 3.20
N GLY A 158 -3.27 -14.76 2.79
CA GLY A 158 -2.66 -15.97 2.20
C GLY A 158 -2.91 -16.15 0.70
N CYS A 159 -3.41 -15.13 -0.01
CA CYS A 159 -3.58 -15.16 -1.47
C CYS A 159 -2.63 -14.17 -2.15
N LEU A 160 -1.99 -14.59 -3.24
CA LEU A 160 -1.11 -13.73 -4.04
C LEU A 160 -1.89 -12.53 -4.56
N ARG A 161 -1.36 -11.31 -4.35
CA ARG A 161 -1.96 -10.08 -4.85
C ARG A 161 -1.57 -9.83 -6.32
N PRO A 162 -2.52 -9.79 -7.27
CA PRO A 162 -2.23 -9.60 -8.70
C PRO A 162 -1.53 -8.27 -9.02
N TYR A 163 -1.79 -7.22 -8.23
CA TYR A 163 -1.13 -5.92 -8.37
C TYR A 163 0.40 -6.01 -8.54
N MET A 164 1.03 -6.95 -7.82
CA MET A 164 2.49 -7.13 -7.86
C MET A 164 3.00 -7.41 -9.26
N PHE A 165 2.20 -8.08 -10.08
CA PHE A 165 2.56 -8.53 -11.42
C PHE A 165 1.83 -7.77 -12.53
N ASP A 166 0.70 -7.12 -12.24
CA ASP A 166 -0.02 -6.31 -13.24
C ASP A 166 0.61 -4.92 -13.48
N THR A 167 1.34 -4.40 -12.50
CA THR A 167 1.83 -3.01 -12.52
C THR A 167 3.24 -2.91 -11.96
N TYR A 168 3.49 -3.38 -10.73
CA TYR A 168 4.71 -3.01 -10.01
C TYR A 168 5.97 -3.72 -10.49
N SER A 169 5.92 -5.03 -10.70
CA SER A 169 7.03 -5.81 -11.25
C SER A 169 7.48 -5.28 -12.64
N PRO A 170 6.59 -5.12 -13.64
CA PRO A 170 7.03 -4.62 -14.95
C PRO A 170 7.55 -3.18 -14.89
N LEU A 171 6.93 -2.33 -14.06
CA LEU A 171 7.43 -0.97 -13.80
C LEU A 171 8.85 -0.97 -13.25
N MET A 172 9.09 -1.73 -12.18
CA MET A 172 10.41 -1.76 -11.54
C MET A 172 11.46 -2.41 -12.43
N ASN A 173 11.10 -3.42 -13.23
CA ASN A 173 12.02 -4.01 -14.21
C ASN A 173 12.42 -3.00 -15.28
N ALA A 174 11.46 -2.22 -15.80
CA ALA A 174 11.76 -1.15 -16.75
C ALA A 174 12.65 -0.06 -16.13
N TYR A 175 12.39 0.33 -14.87
CA TYR A 175 13.18 1.35 -14.16
C TYR A 175 14.60 0.91 -13.79
N ASN A 176 14.76 -0.32 -13.28
CA ASN A 176 16.03 -0.83 -12.80
C ASN A 176 17.01 -1.20 -13.93
N LEU A 177 16.51 -1.35 -15.16
CA LEU A 177 17.32 -1.64 -16.34
C LEU A 177 17.46 -0.43 -17.28
N ALA A 178 16.80 0.70 -16.96
CA ALA A 178 16.99 1.96 -17.66
C ALA A 178 18.31 2.64 -17.28
N PRO A 179 18.95 3.34 -18.22
CA PRO A 179 20.29 3.91 -18.02
C PRO A 179 20.29 4.92 -16.88
N PRO A 180 21.35 4.97 -16.05
CA PRO A 180 21.58 6.10 -15.13
C PRO A 180 21.54 7.43 -15.89
N ASP A 181 21.20 8.52 -15.21
CA ASP A 181 21.09 9.83 -15.86
C ASP A 181 22.50 10.39 -16.18
N PRO A 182 22.89 10.50 -17.47
CA PRO A 182 24.21 11.00 -17.85
C PRO A 182 24.48 12.42 -17.34
N ASP A 183 23.41 13.21 -17.18
CA ASP A 183 23.47 14.58 -16.70
C ASP A 183 23.82 14.71 -15.22
N VAL A 184 23.69 13.61 -14.46
CA VAL A 184 23.98 13.54 -13.03
C VAL A 184 25.23 12.71 -12.77
N VAL A 185 25.36 11.56 -13.44
CA VAL A 185 26.44 10.60 -13.25
C VAL A 185 27.72 11.00 -14.01
N GLY A 186 27.60 11.74 -15.11
CA GLY A 186 28.73 12.12 -15.96
C GLY A 186 29.32 10.92 -16.71
N ASP A 187 30.60 10.98 -17.06
CA ASP A 187 31.28 10.05 -17.99
C ASP A 187 31.22 8.56 -17.60
N GLU A 188 30.89 8.24 -16.35
CA GLU A 188 30.82 6.87 -15.83
C GLU A 188 29.46 6.19 -16.05
N TRP A 189 28.46 6.90 -16.57
CA TRP A 189 27.08 6.41 -16.66
C TRP A 189 26.96 5.10 -17.48
N GLU A 190 27.72 4.94 -18.57
CA GLU A 190 27.69 3.72 -19.39
C GLU A 190 28.26 2.50 -18.64
N SER A 191 29.34 2.69 -17.88
CA SER A 191 29.92 1.62 -17.07
C SER A 191 28.99 1.19 -15.96
N LEU A 192 28.34 2.15 -15.31
CA LEU A 192 27.34 1.88 -14.29
C LEU A 192 26.12 1.15 -14.88
N TRP A 193 25.65 1.59 -16.05
CA TRP A 193 24.54 0.93 -16.73
C TRP A 193 24.88 -0.52 -17.10
N ALA A 194 26.09 -0.78 -17.60
CA ALA A 194 26.54 -2.12 -17.91
C ALA A 194 26.51 -3.05 -16.68
N GLU A 195 26.90 -2.54 -15.50
CA GLU A 195 26.78 -3.29 -14.25
C GLU A 195 25.30 -3.62 -13.92
N HIS A 196 24.40 -2.65 -14.03
CA HIS A 196 22.97 -2.87 -13.80
C HIS A 196 22.41 -3.93 -14.75
N LEU A 197 22.68 -3.84 -16.04
CA LEU A 197 22.22 -4.80 -17.05
C LEU A 197 22.76 -6.21 -16.79
N GLU A 198 24.02 -6.34 -16.37
CA GLU A 198 24.61 -7.64 -16.09
C GLU A 198 23.98 -8.28 -14.84
N LYS A 199 23.90 -7.51 -13.75
CA LYS A 199 23.71 -8.06 -12.39
C LYS A 199 22.31 -7.89 -11.80
N ASN A 200 21.50 -6.94 -12.25
CA ASN A 200 20.13 -6.79 -11.74
C ASN A 200 19.24 -7.96 -12.18
N GLY A 201 18.17 -8.19 -11.40
CA GLY A 201 17.16 -9.19 -11.70
C GLY A 201 15.76 -8.82 -11.18
N PRO A 202 14.70 -9.47 -11.71
CA PRO A 202 13.33 -9.13 -11.37
C PRO A 202 12.96 -9.41 -9.92
N TRP A 203 12.50 -8.37 -9.21
CA TRP A 203 12.09 -8.49 -7.81
C TRP A 203 10.87 -9.40 -7.62
N GLY A 204 9.96 -9.45 -8.60
CA GLY A 204 8.75 -10.28 -8.57
C GLY A 204 9.04 -11.78 -8.40
N ILE A 205 10.20 -12.27 -8.87
CA ILE A 205 10.63 -13.65 -8.71
C ILE A 205 10.83 -13.99 -7.23
N GLY A 206 11.43 -13.07 -6.46
CA GLY A 206 11.66 -13.26 -5.02
C GLY A 206 10.35 -13.47 -4.27
N TYR A 207 9.33 -12.68 -4.56
CA TYR A 207 8.02 -12.81 -3.93
C TYR A 207 7.33 -14.12 -4.27
N LEU A 208 7.26 -14.45 -5.57
CA LEU A 208 6.59 -15.67 -6.00
C LEU A 208 7.27 -16.93 -5.45
N SER A 209 8.61 -16.90 -5.33
CA SER A 209 9.42 -18.01 -4.81
C SER A 209 9.30 -18.21 -3.30
N ASN A 210 8.68 -17.27 -2.57
CA ASN A 210 8.51 -17.32 -1.11
C ASN A 210 7.03 -17.18 -0.72
N PRO A 211 6.15 -18.13 -1.10
CA PRO A 211 4.71 -17.99 -0.91
C PRO A 211 4.22 -18.08 0.55
N LEU A 212 5.09 -18.50 1.48
CA LEU A 212 4.78 -18.66 2.90
C LEU A 212 5.52 -17.61 3.73
N GLN A 213 4.94 -17.22 4.87
CA GLN A 213 5.52 -16.25 5.79
C GLN A 213 6.70 -16.85 6.58
N GLY A 214 7.87 -16.94 5.95
CA GLY A 214 9.12 -17.42 6.54
C GLY A 214 10.17 -16.32 6.80
N PRO A 215 11.44 -16.70 7.07
CA PRO A 215 12.54 -15.78 7.34
C PRO A 215 12.74 -14.69 6.27
N TYR A 216 12.48 -15.04 5.00
CA TYR A 216 12.53 -14.08 3.89
C TYR A 216 11.69 -12.83 4.17
N TRP A 217 10.49 -12.98 4.75
CA TRP A 217 9.57 -11.88 5.05
C TRP A 217 9.85 -11.24 6.42
N HIS A 218 10.15 -12.05 7.44
CA HIS A 218 10.38 -11.54 8.80
C HIS A 218 11.49 -10.47 8.85
N ASP A 219 12.57 -10.69 8.10
CA ASP A 219 13.71 -9.76 8.09
C ASP A 219 13.42 -8.43 7.36
N GLN A 220 12.34 -8.37 6.59
CA GLN A 220 11.93 -7.18 5.81
C GLN A 220 10.83 -6.36 6.51
N SER A 221 10.18 -6.94 7.53
CA SER A 221 8.98 -6.41 8.18
C SER A 221 9.26 -5.86 9.57
N LEU A 222 8.58 -4.76 9.94
CA LEU A 222 8.56 -4.23 11.31
C LEU A 222 7.92 -5.21 12.29
N ALA A 223 6.89 -5.94 11.83
CA ALA A 223 6.03 -6.79 12.65
C ALA A 223 6.78 -7.91 13.40
N ALA A 224 8.03 -8.20 13.03
CA ALA A 224 8.88 -9.12 13.73
C ALA A 224 9.21 -8.67 15.18
N ASP A 225 9.49 -7.37 15.41
CA ASP A 225 9.68 -6.82 16.76
C ASP A 225 9.60 -5.28 16.79
N TYR A 226 8.42 -4.75 17.09
CA TYR A 226 8.16 -3.31 17.21
C TYR A 226 9.02 -2.62 18.30
N ARG A 227 9.42 -3.35 19.35
CA ARG A 227 10.10 -2.78 20.54
C ARG A 227 11.54 -2.34 20.26
N ARG A 228 12.08 -2.72 19.10
CA ARG A 228 13.41 -2.31 18.65
C ARG A 228 13.48 -0.85 18.22
N VAL A 229 12.35 -0.24 17.88
CA VAL A 229 12.28 1.17 17.49
C VAL A 229 12.41 2.05 18.75
N ARG A 230 13.42 2.93 18.76
CA ARG A 230 13.69 3.86 19.87
C ARG A 230 13.49 5.33 19.50
N CYS A 231 13.72 5.69 18.24
CA CYS A 231 13.49 7.05 17.75
C CYS A 231 11.99 7.41 17.80
N ALA A 232 11.69 8.70 17.77
CA ALA A 232 10.31 9.16 17.77
C ALA A 232 9.65 8.90 16.41
N VAL A 233 8.38 8.49 16.40
CA VAL A 233 7.67 8.08 15.18
C VAL A 233 6.41 8.92 14.94
N TYR A 234 6.28 9.54 13.77
CA TYR A 234 5.01 10.09 13.31
C TYR A 234 4.50 9.29 12.11
N VAL A 235 3.42 8.52 12.29
CA VAL A 235 2.76 7.82 11.18
C VAL A 235 1.74 8.73 10.50
N ILE A 236 1.81 8.82 9.17
CA ILE A 236 0.87 9.61 8.37
C ILE A 236 0.31 8.73 7.24
N GLY A 237 -1.01 8.66 7.10
CA GLY A 237 -1.66 7.83 6.10
C GLY A 237 -2.99 8.39 5.63
N GLY A 238 -3.68 7.61 4.79
CA GLY A 238 -5.00 7.97 4.30
C GLY A 238 -5.92 6.75 4.19
N TRP A 239 -7.22 6.96 4.40
CA TRP A 239 -8.23 5.90 4.36
C TRP A 239 -8.46 5.32 2.96
N SER A 240 -8.19 6.12 1.92
CA SER A 240 -8.25 5.68 0.52
C SER A 240 -6.94 5.04 0.05
N ASP A 241 -5.92 4.99 0.92
CA ASP A 241 -4.69 4.22 0.73
C ASP A 241 -4.82 2.83 1.40
N CYS A 242 -3.96 1.89 1.02
CA CYS A 242 -3.96 0.53 1.55
C CYS A 242 -3.29 0.39 2.93
N TYR A 243 -2.55 1.41 3.37
CA TYR A 243 -1.63 1.34 4.50
C TYR A 243 -2.19 1.79 5.86
N ALA A 244 -3.38 2.38 5.92
CA ALA A 244 -3.94 2.90 7.18
C ALA A 244 -3.97 1.83 8.29
N THR A 245 -4.28 0.58 7.94
CA THR A 245 -4.30 -0.54 8.88
C THR A 245 -2.92 -0.85 9.46
N ALA A 246 -1.93 -0.99 8.59
CA ALA A 246 -0.56 -1.25 8.99
C ALA A 246 0.02 -0.13 9.85
N LEU A 247 -0.20 1.13 9.46
CA LEU A 247 0.28 2.30 10.21
C LEU A 247 -0.32 2.39 11.62
N LEU A 248 -1.63 2.18 11.74
CA LEU A 248 -2.32 2.24 13.02
C LEU A 248 -2.02 1.02 13.91
N ARG A 249 -1.79 -0.16 13.31
CA ARG A 249 -1.30 -1.35 14.02
C ARG A 249 0.12 -1.13 14.55
N ALA A 250 1.03 -0.63 13.71
CA ALA A 250 2.37 -0.26 14.14
C ALA A 250 2.33 0.78 15.27
N TYR A 251 1.53 1.85 15.10
CA TYR A 251 1.33 2.85 16.15
C TYR A 251 0.89 2.22 17.47
N ALA A 252 -0.08 1.29 17.46
CA ALA A 252 -0.55 0.64 18.67
C ALA A 252 0.56 -0.16 19.39
N GLN A 253 1.46 -0.80 18.63
CA GLN A 253 2.49 -1.72 19.14
C GLN A 253 3.83 -1.04 19.52
N LEU A 254 4.09 0.18 19.06
CA LEU A 254 5.34 0.90 19.35
C LEU A 254 5.38 1.46 20.78
N ASP A 255 6.52 1.37 21.48
CA ASP A 255 6.69 1.94 22.83
C ASP A 255 7.37 3.32 22.85
N CYS A 256 7.87 3.77 21.69
CA CYS A 256 8.57 5.04 21.53
C CYS A 256 7.58 6.23 21.53
N PRO A 257 8.07 7.47 21.70
CA PRO A 257 7.27 8.67 21.46
C PRO A 257 6.64 8.63 20.07
N LYS A 258 5.32 8.83 19.99
CA LYS A 258 4.59 8.57 18.74
C LYS A 258 3.37 9.47 18.53
N LYS A 259 3.09 9.81 17.27
CA LYS A 259 1.85 10.45 16.81
C LYS A 259 1.29 9.77 15.56
N ALA A 260 -0.01 9.89 15.31
CA ALA A 260 -0.68 9.36 14.13
C ALA A 260 -1.61 10.39 13.48
N LEU A 261 -1.58 10.48 12.15
CA LEU A 261 -2.49 11.27 11.34
C LEU A 261 -3.03 10.42 10.18
N VAL A 262 -4.34 10.17 10.13
CA VAL A 262 -4.98 9.45 9.02
C VAL A 262 -6.06 10.31 8.39
N GLY A 263 -5.78 10.81 7.19
CA GLY A 263 -6.70 11.63 6.41
C GLY A 263 -7.57 10.83 5.43
N PRO A 264 -8.36 11.52 4.60
CA PRO A 264 -9.17 10.88 3.55
C PRO A 264 -8.35 10.39 2.35
N TRP A 265 -7.12 10.89 2.21
CA TRP A 265 -6.30 10.80 1.01
C TRP A 265 -6.03 9.36 0.53
N SER A 266 -5.76 9.24 -0.77
CA SER A 266 -5.10 8.06 -1.34
C SER A 266 -3.57 8.18 -1.17
N HIS A 267 -2.81 7.55 -2.05
CA HIS A 267 -1.34 7.45 -2.00
C HIS A 267 -0.60 8.76 -2.37
N TYR A 268 -1.02 9.89 -1.80
CA TYR A 268 -0.54 11.25 -2.07
C TYR A 268 0.06 11.91 -0.82
N TYR A 269 0.93 12.90 -1.05
CA TYR A 269 1.16 13.99 -0.10
C TYR A 269 -0.09 14.88 -0.03
N ALA A 270 -0.55 15.26 1.17
CA ALA A 270 -1.86 15.92 1.32
C ALA A 270 -1.83 17.35 0.76
N GLU A 271 -0.62 17.90 0.70
CA GLU A 271 -0.29 19.18 0.13
C GLU A 271 -0.13 19.18 -1.40
N GLU A 272 0.02 18.01 -2.04
CA GLU A 272 0.14 17.93 -3.51
C GLU A 272 -1.09 18.54 -4.19
N ALA A 273 -0.87 19.28 -5.29
CA ALA A 273 -1.91 19.97 -6.05
C ALA A 273 -3.03 19.05 -6.56
N HIS A 274 -2.72 17.78 -6.76
CA HIS A 274 -3.61 16.76 -7.30
C HIS A 274 -4.00 15.69 -6.26
N ALA A 275 -3.74 15.94 -4.97
CA ALA A 275 -4.04 15.00 -3.90
C ALA A 275 -5.55 14.80 -3.72
N VAL A 276 -6.00 13.56 -3.88
CA VAL A 276 -7.40 13.17 -3.72
C VAL A 276 -7.56 11.85 -2.95
N PRO A 277 -8.72 11.64 -2.30
CA PRO A 277 -9.73 12.66 -2.04
C PRO A 277 -9.28 13.65 -0.95
N GLY A 278 -9.74 14.90 -1.03
CA GLY A 278 -9.56 15.90 0.02
C GLY A 278 -10.48 15.68 1.23
N PRO A 279 -10.53 16.61 2.20
CA PRO A 279 -9.85 17.91 2.22
C PRO A 279 -8.32 17.78 2.18
N ARG A 280 -7.69 18.69 1.44
CA ARG A 280 -6.23 18.84 1.38
C ARG A 280 -5.78 19.70 2.54
N ILE A 281 -4.64 19.36 3.13
CA ILE A 281 -4.02 20.14 4.21
C ILE A 281 -2.54 20.31 3.91
N ASP A 282 -1.96 21.41 4.39
CA ASP A 282 -0.51 21.59 4.36
C ASP A 282 0.15 20.80 5.49
N THR A 283 0.78 19.67 5.18
CA THR A 283 1.48 18.86 6.19
C THR A 283 2.90 19.33 6.47
N ARG A 284 3.48 20.22 5.66
CA ARG A 284 4.87 20.67 5.81
C ARG A 284 5.14 21.37 7.17
N PRO A 285 4.23 22.21 7.71
CA PRO A 285 4.38 22.73 9.07
C PRO A 285 4.39 21.64 10.16
N LEU A 286 3.67 20.53 9.96
CA LEU A 286 3.67 19.41 10.91
C LEU A 286 5.03 18.71 10.92
N TYR A 287 5.62 18.51 9.73
CA TYR A 287 6.96 17.92 9.58
C TYR A 287 7.99 18.79 10.28
N GLN A 288 7.95 20.11 10.02
CA GLN A 288 8.85 21.05 10.66
C GLN A 288 8.72 21.01 12.19
N ARG A 289 7.49 21.08 12.74
CA ARG A 289 7.30 21.10 14.20
C ARG A 289 7.80 19.82 14.86
N TRP A 290 7.54 18.67 14.23
CA TRP A 290 8.05 17.38 14.70
C TRP A 290 9.58 17.37 14.76
N PHE A 291 10.23 17.77 13.67
CA PHE A 291 11.69 17.81 13.58
C PHE A 291 12.32 18.91 14.44
N ASP A 292 11.68 20.07 14.60
CA ASP A 292 12.18 21.14 15.46
C ASP A 292 12.25 20.66 16.93
N PHE A 293 11.27 19.85 17.35
CA PHE A 293 11.27 19.25 18.68
C PHE A 293 12.38 18.20 18.83
N TRP A 294 12.42 17.19 17.95
CA TRP A 294 13.29 16.02 18.13
C TRP A 294 14.73 16.20 17.66
N LEU A 295 14.99 17.12 16.74
CA LEU A 295 16.32 17.32 16.13
C LEU A 295 16.97 18.66 16.51
N LYS A 296 16.18 19.62 17.02
CA LYS A 296 16.70 20.94 17.47
C LYS A 296 16.43 21.21 18.95
N GLY A 297 15.67 20.37 19.64
CA GLY A 297 15.32 20.55 21.05
C GLY A 297 14.40 21.75 21.30
N ILE A 298 13.64 22.18 20.29
CA ILE A 298 12.71 23.31 20.40
C ILE A 298 11.38 22.81 20.94
N ASP A 299 11.05 23.18 22.17
CA ASP A 299 9.74 22.92 22.73
C ASP A 299 8.68 23.82 22.08
N ASN A 300 7.83 23.21 21.25
CA ASN A 300 6.78 23.86 20.47
C ASN A 300 5.39 23.23 20.73
N GLY A 301 5.26 22.45 21.81
CA GLY A 301 4.02 21.80 22.23
C GLY A 301 3.53 20.63 21.35
N VAL A 302 4.30 20.17 20.34
CA VAL A 302 3.85 19.07 19.46
C VAL A 302 3.51 17.78 20.20
N MET A 303 4.16 17.54 21.35
CA MET A 303 3.92 16.39 22.22
C MET A 303 2.78 16.60 23.22
N ASP A 304 2.32 17.84 23.44
CA ASP A 304 1.17 18.15 24.30
C ASP A 304 -0.17 18.01 23.56
N GLU A 305 -0.13 18.04 22.23
CA GLU A 305 -1.28 17.82 21.36
C GLU A 305 -1.77 16.38 21.41
N PRO A 306 -3.07 16.12 21.13
CA PRO A 306 -3.60 14.77 20.99
C PRO A 306 -2.71 13.89 20.10
N PRO A 307 -2.45 12.63 20.49
CA PRO A 307 -1.47 11.80 19.82
C PRO A 307 -2.02 11.14 18.55
N VAL A 308 -3.34 11.16 18.33
CA VAL A 308 -3.99 10.55 17.18
C VAL A 308 -5.01 11.52 16.58
N THR A 309 -4.94 11.72 15.27
CA THR A 309 -5.89 12.54 14.51
C THR A 309 -6.40 11.75 13.31
N LEU A 310 -7.72 11.64 13.17
CA LEU A 310 -8.38 10.85 12.15
C LEU A 310 -9.40 11.68 11.38
N PHE A 311 -9.57 11.41 10.09
CA PHE A 311 -10.73 11.89 9.34
C PHE A 311 -11.87 10.86 9.41
N VAL A 312 -12.95 11.18 10.11
CA VAL A 312 -14.13 10.30 10.19
C VAL A 312 -14.96 10.51 8.94
N ARG A 313 -15.08 9.46 8.12
CA ARG A 313 -15.74 9.51 6.81
C ARG A 313 -17.25 9.34 6.92
N ASP A 314 -17.99 10.06 6.08
CA ASP A 314 -19.44 9.91 5.96
C ASP A 314 -19.83 9.23 4.63
N PHE A 315 -21.13 9.00 4.44
CA PHE A 315 -21.63 8.40 3.21
C PHE A 315 -21.41 9.30 1.99
N GLN A 316 -21.04 8.65 0.90
CA GLN A 316 -21.05 9.21 -0.45
C GLN A 316 -21.34 8.08 -1.43
N PRO A 317 -22.11 8.33 -2.50
CA PRO A 317 -22.34 7.32 -3.53
C PRO A 317 -21.03 6.80 -4.14
N PRO A 318 -20.95 5.50 -4.48
CA PRO A 318 -19.77 4.93 -5.13
C PRO A 318 -19.57 5.55 -6.52
N ALA A 319 -18.31 5.78 -6.88
CA ALA A 319 -17.90 6.33 -8.17
C ALA A 319 -16.57 5.72 -8.57
N VAL A 320 -16.35 5.53 -9.88
CA VAL A 320 -15.11 4.93 -10.42
C VAL A 320 -13.86 5.80 -10.19
N ARG A 321 -14.07 7.10 -9.97
CA ARG A 321 -13.02 8.09 -9.66
C ARG A 321 -13.19 8.59 -8.23
N MET A 322 -12.09 8.77 -7.52
CA MET A 322 -12.08 9.43 -6.21
C MET A 322 -12.72 10.82 -6.29
N PRO A 323 -13.50 11.24 -5.28
CA PRO A 323 -14.04 12.59 -5.23
C PRO A 323 -12.90 13.59 -4.99
N LEU A 324 -13.13 14.86 -5.34
CA LEU A 324 -12.16 15.92 -5.01
C LEU A 324 -12.09 16.16 -3.50
N THR A 325 -13.20 15.95 -2.80
CA THR A 325 -13.33 16.08 -1.35
C THR A 325 -14.21 14.95 -0.83
N GLU A 326 -13.70 14.19 0.14
CA GLU A 326 -14.45 13.18 0.87
C GLU A 326 -15.34 13.87 1.92
N PRO A 327 -16.63 13.53 2.04
CA PRO A 327 -17.45 14.02 3.14
C PRO A 327 -17.01 13.37 4.45
N GLY A 328 -16.98 14.17 5.51
CA GLY A 328 -16.53 13.73 6.81
C GLY A 328 -16.04 14.89 7.67
N ARG A 329 -15.36 14.55 8.76
CA ARG A 329 -14.84 15.52 9.74
C ARG A 329 -13.54 15.06 10.37
N TRP A 330 -12.64 15.99 10.64
CA TRP A 330 -11.46 15.72 11.45
C TRP A 330 -11.82 15.52 12.92
N ARG A 331 -11.20 14.54 13.57
CA ARG A 331 -11.36 14.28 15.00
C ARG A 331 -10.04 13.89 15.64
N ASN A 332 -9.74 14.50 16.78
CA ASN A 332 -8.63 14.10 17.64
C ASN A 332 -9.07 12.99 18.60
N GLU A 333 -8.15 12.08 18.87
CA GLU A 333 -8.30 10.98 19.83
C GLU A 333 -7.14 10.99 20.82
N HIS A 334 -7.42 10.66 22.07
CA HIS A 334 -6.40 10.62 23.13
C HIS A 334 -5.52 9.37 23.07
N GLU A 335 -5.96 8.34 22.35
CA GLU A 335 -5.31 7.04 22.26
C GLU A 335 -5.78 6.26 21.03
N TRP A 336 -5.00 5.25 20.66
CA TRP A 336 -5.39 4.24 19.68
C TRP A 336 -4.90 2.85 20.14
N PRO A 337 -5.76 1.81 20.13
CA PRO A 337 -7.19 1.83 19.78
C PRO A 337 -8.03 2.74 20.69
N ILE A 338 -9.15 3.26 20.20
CA ILE A 338 -10.00 4.20 20.95
C ILE A 338 -10.63 3.47 22.14
N ALA A 339 -10.34 3.86 23.39
CA ALA A 339 -10.82 3.11 24.56
C ALA A 339 -12.33 3.15 24.77
N ARG A 340 -13.02 4.20 24.29
CA ARG A 340 -14.49 4.27 24.34
C ARG A 340 -15.18 3.41 23.27
N SER A 341 -14.44 2.82 22.34
CA SER A 341 -14.98 1.93 21.32
C SER A 341 -15.52 0.65 21.98
N GLN A 342 -16.70 0.21 21.55
CA GLN A 342 -17.38 -0.97 22.05
C GLN A 342 -17.39 -2.04 20.95
N ALA A 343 -16.99 -3.26 21.31
CA ALA A 343 -17.12 -4.40 20.42
C ALA A 343 -18.59 -4.82 20.34
N THR A 344 -19.26 -4.49 19.25
CA THR A 344 -20.67 -4.85 19.00
C THR A 344 -20.72 -6.03 18.03
N GLU A 345 -21.40 -7.10 18.42
CA GLU A 345 -21.50 -8.32 17.63
C GLU A 345 -22.80 -8.37 16.82
N PHE A 346 -22.67 -8.79 15.57
CA PHE A 346 -23.77 -8.99 14.65
C PHE A 346 -23.72 -10.41 14.07
N PHE A 347 -24.85 -11.11 14.11
CA PHE A 347 -25.00 -12.51 13.75
C PHE A 347 -25.83 -12.66 12.47
N PRO A 348 -25.24 -13.15 11.36
CA PRO A 348 -25.98 -13.55 10.18
C PRO A 348 -26.97 -14.70 10.46
N SER A 349 -28.13 -14.67 9.79
CA SER A 349 -29.14 -15.74 9.84
C SER A 349 -29.48 -16.29 8.46
N VAL A 350 -30.07 -17.49 8.41
CA VAL A 350 -30.48 -18.14 7.15
C VAL A 350 -31.49 -17.34 6.32
N ASP A 351 -32.22 -16.42 6.96
CA ASP A 351 -33.20 -15.53 6.32
C ASP A 351 -32.56 -14.26 5.74
N GLY A 352 -31.22 -14.15 5.75
CA GLY A 352 -30.49 -12.98 5.25
C GLY A 352 -30.55 -11.77 6.19
N GLN A 353 -30.91 -11.97 7.46
CA GLN A 353 -30.87 -10.92 8.47
C GLN A 353 -29.51 -10.86 9.17
N LEU A 354 -29.15 -9.67 9.62
CA LEU A 354 -28.01 -9.41 10.48
C LEU A 354 -28.54 -8.87 11.82
N ALA A 355 -28.46 -9.67 12.88
CA ALA A 355 -29.08 -9.40 14.17
C ALA A 355 -28.05 -9.26 15.31
N GLU A 356 -28.38 -8.60 16.41
CA GLU A 356 -27.47 -8.46 17.56
C GLU A 356 -27.41 -9.70 18.47
N GLN A 357 -28.21 -10.73 18.17
CA GLN A 357 -28.24 -11.98 18.92
C GLN A 357 -28.20 -13.16 17.95
N PRO A 358 -27.50 -14.25 18.29
CA PRO A 358 -27.44 -15.44 17.43
C PRO A 358 -28.81 -16.13 17.39
N SER A 359 -29.11 -16.76 16.25
CA SER A 359 -30.23 -17.71 16.16
C SER A 359 -29.95 -18.92 17.08
N PRO A 360 -30.91 -19.35 17.92
CA PRO A 360 -30.77 -20.58 18.70
C PRO A 360 -30.80 -21.82 17.79
N ASP A 361 -31.46 -21.72 16.64
CA ASP A 361 -31.57 -22.81 15.69
C ASP A 361 -30.35 -22.86 14.75
N PRO A 362 -29.73 -24.03 14.55
CA PRO A 362 -28.63 -24.20 13.62
C PRO A 362 -29.13 -24.09 12.18
N GLY A 363 -28.32 -23.46 11.33
CA GLY A 363 -28.56 -23.31 9.90
C GLY A 363 -27.27 -23.14 9.13
N HIS A 364 -27.35 -23.16 7.80
CA HIS A 364 -26.21 -22.87 6.95
C HIS A 364 -26.67 -22.35 5.58
N LEU A 365 -25.78 -21.64 4.92
CA LEU A 365 -25.95 -21.20 3.54
C LEU A 365 -24.69 -21.57 2.74
N SER A 366 -24.86 -21.91 1.47
CA SER A 366 -23.79 -22.38 0.60
C SER A 366 -23.74 -21.60 -0.70
N LEU A 367 -22.54 -21.44 -1.24
CA LEU A 367 -22.31 -20.87 -2.57
C LEU A 367 -21.20 -21.62 -3.31
N GLU A 368 -21.32 -21.69 -4.62
CA GLU A 368 -20.28 -22.26 -5.49
C GLU A 368 -19.08 -21.30 -5.60
N HIS A 369 -17.87 -21.86 -5.69
CA HIS A 369 -16.68 -21.07 -5.95
C HIS A 369 -16.76 -20.41 -7.34
N ARG A 370 -16.72 -19.07 -7.38
CA ARG A 370 -16.73 -18.28 -8.61
C ARG A 370 -15.50 -17.36 -8.65
N PRO A 371 -14.39 -17.81 -9.27
CA PRO A 371 -13.15 -17.04 -9.41
C PRO A 371 -13.31 -15.61 -9.90
N GLY A 372 -14.24 -15.36 -10.83
CA GLY A 372 -14.46 -14.05 -11.44
C GLY A 372 -15.29 -13.07 -10.60
N SER A 373 -15.68 -13.41 -9.37
CA SER A 373 -16.38 -12.47 -8.47
C SER A 373 -15.42 -11.45 -7.85
N GLY A 374 -15.90 -10.21 -7.65
CA GLY A 374 -15.15 -9.09 -7.09
C GLY A 374 -14.99 -7.88 -8.05
N LEU A 375 -15.58 -7.95 -9.25
CA LEU A 375 -15.37 -6.98 -10.33
C LEU A 375 -15.79 -5.55 -9.99
N SER A 376 -16.75 -5.38 -9.09
CA SER A 376 -17.20 -4.06 -8.60
C SER A 376 -16.43 -3.57 -7.37
N SER A 377 -15.55 -4.39 -6.79
CA SER A 377 -14.79 -4.05 -5.57
C SER A 377 -13.65 -3.04 -5.82
N GLY A 378 -13.43 -2.62 -7.06
CA GLY A 378 -12.32 -1.74 -7.44
C GLY A 378 -10.97 -2.44 -7.30
N ILE A 379 -9.89 -1.67 -7.44
CA ILE A 379 -8.51 -2.16 -7.38
C ILE A 379 -7.90 -1.78 -6.03
N HIS A 380 -7.50 -2.79 -5.24
CA HIS A 380 -7.04 -2.62 -3.86
C HIS A 380 -5.71 -1.86 -3.72
N TRP A 381 -5.00 -1.63 -4.81
CA TRP A 381 -3.89 -0.68 -4.85
C TRP A 381 -3.78 -0.09 -6.25
N GLY A 382 -4.37 1.08 -6.45
CA GLY A 382 -4.43 1.71 -7.77
C GLY A 382 -3.12 2.36 -8.21
N GLY A 383 -1.96 1.97 -7.68
CA GLY A 383 -0.70 2.73 -7.72
C GLY A 383 -0.26 3.28 -9.08
N GLY A 384 -0.72 2.67 -10.18
CA GLY A 384 -0.53 3.18 -11.54
C GLY A 384 -1.70 3.99 -12.13
N ILE A 385 -2.93 3.83 -11.64
CA ILE A 385 -4.18 4.38 -12.23
C ILE A 385 -4.94 5.37 -11.34
N LEU A 386 -4.43 5.71 -10.15
CA LEU A 386 -5.06 6.70 -9.27
C LEU A 386 -5.23 8.05 -10.00
N PRO A 387 -6.40 8.71 -9.95
CA PRO A 387 -7.45 8.57 -8.94
C PRO A 387 -8.61 7.64 -9.34
N TRP A 388 -8.39 6.75 -10.30
CA TRP A 388 -9.37 5.78 -10.79
C TRP A 388 -9.26 4.44 -10.07
N GLY A 389 -10.14 3.49 -10.42
CA GLY A 389 -10.13 2.16 -9.83
C GLY A 389 -10.84 2.05 -8.48
N MET A 390 -11.65 3.06 -8.12
CA MET A 390 -12.46 3.02 -6.91
C MET A 390 -13.59 1.99 -7.01
N PRO A 391 -14.02 1.40 -5.88
CA PRO A 391 -15.17 0.51 -5.87
C PRO A 391 -16.43 1.20 -6.42
N VAL A 392 -17.13 0.51 -7.32
CA VAL A 392 -18.42 0.97 -7.84
C VAL A 392 -19.56 0.35 -7.03
N ASP A 393 -20.80 0.54 -7.47
CA ASP A 393 -21.97 -0.03 -6.78
C ASP A 393 -21.84 -1.55 -6.65
N GLN A 394 -21.93 -2.06 -5.42
CA GLN A 394 -21.64 -3.46 -5.10
C GLN A 394 -22.74 -4.44 -5.55
N ARG A 395 -23.90 -3.96 -6.01
CA ARG A 395 -25.00 -4.82 -6.45
C ARG A 395 -24.61 -5.83 -7.52
N PHE A 396 -23.59 -5.53 -8.33
CA PHE A 396 -23.04 -6.47 -9.32
C PHE A 396 -22.40 -7.70 -8.65
N ASP A 397 -21.59 -7.51 -7.61
CA ASP A 397 -20.97 -8.61 -6.86
C ASP A 397 -21.90 -9.22 -5.79
N ASP A 398 -22.87 -8.45 -5.31
CA ASP A 398 -23.86 -8.92 -4.33
C ASP A 398 -24.71 -10.07 -4.92
N ALA A 399 -24.94 -10.06 -6.24
CA ALA A 399 -25.59 -11.16 -6.97
C ALA A 399 -24.82 -12.50 -6.91
N HIS A 400 -23.55 -12.48 -6.50
CA HIS A 400 -22.67 -13.65 -6.38
C HIS A 400 -22.21 -13.88 -4.94
N SER A 401 -22.94 -13.34 -3.96
CA SER A 401 -22.58 -13.38 -2.55
C SER A 401 -23.75 -13.84 -1.68
N LEU A 402 -23.44 -14.32 -0.47
CA LEU A 402 -24.42 -14.44 0.61
C LEU A 402 -24.58 -13.08 1.29
N LEU A 403 -25.82 -12.62 1.47
CA LEU A 403 -26.13 -11.26 1.90
C LEU A 403 -26.87 -11.28 3.24
N PHE A 404 -26.37 -10.51 4.21
CA PHE A 404 -26.97 -10.38 5.54
C PHE A 404 -27.09 -8.92 5.92
N ALA A 405 -28.32 -8.41 6.06
CA ALA A 405 -28.57 -6.99 6.30
C ALA A 405 -29.30 -6.73 7.62
N THR A 406 -28.99 -5.60 8.24
CA THR A 406 -29.80 -5.07 9.34
C THR A 406 -31.16 -4.56 8.81
N SER A 407 -32.10 -4.34 9.72
CA SER A 407 -33.16 -3.35 9.47
C SER A 407 -32.55 -1.96 9.22
N PRO A 408 -33.29 -1.01 8.60
CA PRO A 408 -32.81 0.37 8.50
C PRO A 408 -32.40 0.88 9.88
N LEU A 409 -31.22 1.48 9.97
CA LEU A 409 -30.63 1.95 11.22
C LEU A 409 -31.50 3.06 11.81
N ALA A 410 -31.80 2.99 13.10
CA ALA A 410 -32.62 3.99 13.79
C ALA A 410 -31.85 5.30 14.05
N GLY A 411 -30.53 5.25 14.06
CA GLY A 411 -29.61 6.37 14.25
C GLY A 411 -28.28 6.07 13.56
N ASP A 412 -27.39 7.05 13.56
CA ASP A 412 -26.06 6.89 12.98
C ASP A 412 -25.26 5.80 13.72
N LEU A 413 -24.59 4.94 12.96
CA LEU A 413 -23.69 3.92 13.48
C LEU A 413 -22.27 4.26 13.04
N GLU A 414 -21.48 4.82 13.97
CA GLU A 414 -20.06 5.04 13.72
C GLU A 414 -19.24 3.79 14.07
N ILE A 415 -18.41 3.35 13.12
CA ILE A 415 -17.36 2.36 13.38
C ILE A 415 -15.99 3.01 13.18
N THR A 416 -15.16 2.96 14.23
CA THR A 416 -13.76 3.40 14.17
C THR A 416 -12.86 2.43 14.93
N GLY A 417 -12.02 1.69 14.20
CA GLY A 417 -11.19 0.61 14.74
C GLY A 417 -11.00 -0.53 13.75
N ASP A 418 -10.73 -1.72 14.26
CA ASP A 418 -10.49 -2.95 13.49
C ASP A 418 -11.70 -3.90 13.54
N PRO A 419 -12.53 -3.99 12.48
CA PRO A 419 -13.61 -4.97 12.43
C PRO A 419 -13.09 -6.36 12.10
N VAL A 420 -13.72 -7.39 12.65
CA VAL A 420 -13.35 -8.80 12.43
C VAL A 420 -14.59 -9.65 12.20
N ALA A 421 -14.56 -10.53 11.22
CA ALA A 421 -15.57 -11.58 11.06
C ALA A 421 -15.03 -12.92 11.57
N VAL A 422 -15.77 -13.56 12.47
CA VAL A 422 -15.53 -14.94 12.92
C VAL A 422 -16.53 -15.82 12.20
N LEU A 423 -16.06 -16.69 11.31
CA LEU A 423 -16.92 -17.52 10.48
C LEU A 423 -16.72 -19.00 10.80
N PHE A 424 -17.82 -19.73 10.95
CA PHE A 424 -17.83 -21.18 10.94
C PHE A 424 -18.06 -21.63 9.50
N VAL A 425 -17.05 -22.27 8.90
CA VAL A 425 -17.03 -22.58 7.47
C VAL A 425 -16.74 -24.04 7.21
N SER A 426 -17.29 -24.58 6.12
CA SER A 426 -16.85 -25.85 5.54
C SER A 426 -16.76 -25.72 4.03
N SER A 427 -16.00 -26.62 3.39
CA SER A 427 -15.87 -26.66 1.94
C SER A 427 -15.90 -28.10 1.44
N THR A 428 -16.32 -28.31 0.19
CA THR A 428 -16.11 -29.58 -0.51
C THR A 428 -14.69 -29.73 -1.06
N ALA A 429 -13.91 -28.64 -1.08
CA ALA A 429 -12.53 -28.58 -1.52
C ALA A 429 -11.53 -28.51 -0.35
N GLU A 430 -10.27 -28.86 -0.62
CA GLU A 430 -9.15 -28.79 0.35
C GLU A 430 -8.59 -27.38 0.56
N VAL A 431 -8.99 -26.42 -0.28
CA VAL A 431 -8.65 -25.00 -0.21
C VAL A 431 -9.92 -24.21 -0.50
N ALA A 432 -10.11 -23.11 0.23
CA ALA A 432 -11.26 -22.22 0.07
C ALA A 432 -10.89 -20.82 0.53
N TYR A 433 -11.25 -19.81 -0.25
CA TYR A 433 -11.10 -18.42 0.12
C TYR A 433 -12.47 -17.84 0.50
N PHE A 434 -12.49 -17.06 1.58
CA PHE A 434 -13.68 -16.36 2.04
C PHE A 434 -13.39 -14.88 2.07
N ARG A 435 -14.16 -14.12 1.30
CA ARG A 435 -14.13 -12.66 1.24
C ARG A 435 -15.35 -12.12 1.96
N VAL A 436 -15.12 -11.22 2.92
CA VAL A 436 -16.17 -10.55 3.67
C VAL A 436 -16.14 -9.06 3.35
N ARG A 437 -17.28 -8.50 2.96
CA ARG A 437 -17.45 -7.08 2.61
C ARG A 437 -18.45 -6.45 3.57
N LEU A 438 -18.07 -5.34 4.20
CA LEU A 438 -18.96 -4.41 4.91
C LEU A 438 -19.45 -3.36 3.94
N ILE A 439 -20.76 -3.24 3.82
CA ILE A 439 -21.43 -2.43 2.81
C ILE A 439 -22.46 -1.52 3.48
N ASP A 440 -22.48 -0.27 3.04
CA ASP A 440 -23.49 0.72 3.40
C ASP A 440 -24.55 0.77 2.29
N VAL A 441 -25.78 0.35 2.60
CA VAL A 441 -26.89 0.35 1.67
C VAL A 441 -27.79 1.55 1.96
N ALA A 442 -27.82 2.49 1.01
CA ALA A 442 -28.66 3.68 1.08
C ALA A 442 -30.16 3.36 0.90
N PRO A 443 -31.08 4.26 1.32
CA PRO A 443 -32.53 4.05 1.20
C PRO A 443 -33.03 3.80 -0.23
N ASP A 444 -32.31 4.29 -1.23
CA ASP A 444 -32.60 4.08 -2.66
C ASP A 444 -32.05 2.74 -3.20
N GLY A 445 -31.33 1.99 -2.37
CA GLY A 445 -30.71 0.71 -2.71
C GLY A 445 -29.29 0.81 -3.27
N THR A 446 -28.67 1.98 -3.32
CA THR A 446 -27.24 2.10 -3.66
C THR A 446 -26.38 1.34 -2.65
N SER A 447 -25.47 0.50 -3.14
CA SER A 447 -24.65 -0.42 -2.33
C SER A 447 -23.18 0.03 -2.35
N LYS A 448 -22.69 0.63 -1.26
CA LYS A 448 -21.33 1.21 -1.16
C LYS A 448 -20.42 0.29 -0.34
N LEU A 449 -19.29 -0.12 -0.93
CA LEU A 449 -18.24 -0.82 -0.19
C LEU A 449 -17.60 0.12 0.85
N VAL A 450 -17.69 -0.24 2.12
CA VAL A 450 -17.09 0.51 3.24
C VAL A 450 -15.74 -0.07 3.61
N ARG A 451 -15.70 -1.40 3.80
CA ARG A 451 -14.49 -2.12 4.18
C ARG A 451 -14.60 -3.61 3.90
N TYR A 452 -13.50 -4.34 4.00
CA TYR A 452 -13.44 -5.75 3.67
C TYR A 452 -12.22 -6.44 4.25
N GLY A 453 -12.30 -7.76 4.28
CA GLY A 453 -11.20 -8.66 4.56
C GLY A 453 -11.35 -9.95 3.77
N GLY A 454 -10.27 -10.70 3.66
CA GLY A 454 -10.34 -12.02 3.06
C GLY A 454 -9.29 -12.94 3.64
N LEU A 455 -9.62 -14.22 3.66
CA LEU A 455 -8.72 -15.25 4.18
C LEU A 455 -8.88 -16.52 3.37
N ASN A 456 -7.75 -17.07 2.95
CA ASN A 456 -7.65 -18.45 2.52
C ASN A 456 -7.69 -19.34 3.77
N ALA A 457 -8.74 -20.17 3.90
CA ALA A 457 -9.01 -20.94 5.10
C ALA A 457 -7.92 -22.00 5.41
N THR A 458 -7.01 -22.29 4.48
CA THR A 458 -5.82 -23.09 4.77
C THR A 458 -4.85 -22.36 5.71
N HIS A 459 -4.87 -21.03 5.72
CA HIS A 459 -4.05 -20.15 6.56
C HIS A 459 -4.70 -19.77 7.89
N ARG A 460 -5.86 -20.36 8.24
CA ARG A 460 -6.64 -20.04 9.46
C ARG A 460 -5.82 -20.03 10.76
N ASP A 461 -4.80 -20.88 10.85
CA ASP A 461 -3.97 -21.06 12.04
C ASP A 461 -2.57 -20.43 11.86
N SER A 462 -2.07 -20.34 10.62
CA SER A 462 -0.71 -19.87 10.32
C SER A 462 -0.49 -19.54 8.84
N HIS A 463 0.19 -18.43 8.57
CA HIS A 463 0.72 -18.11 7.25
C HIS A 463 2.06 -18.79 6.92
N SER A 464 2.76 -19.32 7.92
CA SER A 464 4.02 -20.04 7.76
C SER A 464 3.86 -21.56 7.61
N ASP A 465 2.78 -22.12 8.16
CA ASP A 465 2.41 -23.56 8.12
C ASP A 465 0.91 -23.72 7.80
N PRO A 466 0.44 -23.32 6.60
CA PRO A 466 -0.95 -23.52 6.20
C PRO A 466 -1.29 -25.01 6.09
N ARG A 467 -2.54 -25.36 6.41
CA ARG A 467 -3.03 -26.75 6.41
C ARG A 467 -4.28 -26.91 5.56
N PRO A 468 -4.37 -27.94 4.72
CA PRO A 468 -5.55 -28.18 3.91
C PRO A 468 -6.81 -28.36 4.77
N LEU A 469 -7.94 -28.03 4.19
CA LEU A 469 -9.26 -28.37 4.73
C LEU A 469 -9.54 -29.84 4.49
N VAL A 470 -10.18 -30.49 5.46
CA VAL A 470 -10.82 -31.79 5.24
C VAL A 470 -12.23 -31.53 4.71
N PRO A 471 -12.58 -32.00 3.51
CA PRO A 471 -13.90 -31.75 2.93
C PRO A 471 -15.06 -32.08 3.87
N GLY A 472 -16.01 -31.16 4.01
CA GLY A 472 -17.18 -31.28 4.89
C GLY A 472 -16.92 -31.03 6.39
N THR A 473 -15.67 -30.87 6.81
CA THR A 473 -15.36 -30.50 8.20
C THR A 473 -15.60 -29.02 8.44
N VAL A 474 -16.20 -28.67 9.59
CA VAL A 474 -16.44 -27.29 10.01
C VAL A 474 -15.20 -26.73 10.72
N TYR A 475 -14.77 -25.56 10.30
CA TYR A 475 -13.66 -24.81 10.87
C TYR A 475 -14.13 -23.43 11.32
N GLU A 476 -13.63 -22.97 12.46
CA GLU A 476 -13.72 -21.55 12.82
C GLU A 476 -12.55 -20.81 12.16
N ILE A 477 -12.83 -19.70 11.47
CA ILE A 477 -11.82 -18.84 10.87
C ILE A 477 -12.04 -17.38 11.30
N ASN A 478 -10.93 -16.65 11.46
CA ASN A 478 -10.93 -15.23 11.79
C ASN A 478 -10.52 -14.42 10.56
N VAL A 479 -11.43 -13.57 10.05
CA VAL A 479 -11.21 -12.73 8.86
C VAL A 479 -11.13 -11.26 9.29
N PRO A 480 -9.93 -10.67 9.42
CA PRO A 480 -9.78 -9.25 9.73
C PRO A 480 -10.25 -8.36 8.57
N LEU A 481 -11.13 -7.40 8.82
CA LEU A 481 -11.78 -6.59 7.78
C LEU A 481 -11.11 -5.23 7.53
N LYS A 482 -9.81 -5.10 7.83
CA LYS A 482 -9.00 -3.88 7.80
C LYS A 482 -9.58 -2.70 8.61
N THR A 483 -8.71 -1.95 9.28
CA THR A 483 -9.06 -0.73 10.04
C THR A 483 -9.91 0.26 9.24
N VAL A 484 -10.90 0.87 9.90
CA VAL A 484 -11.86 1.80 9.31
C VAL A 484 -12.18 2.95 10.26
N SER A 485 -12.58 4.10 9.70
CA SER A 485 -13.29 5.18 10.38
C SER A 485 -14.42 5.64 9.46
N TYR A 486 -15.67 5.36 9.83
CA TYR A 486 -16.85 5.53 8.97
C TYR A 486 -18.15 5.65 9.76
N VAL A 487 -19.06 6.51 9.30
CA VAL A 487 -20.43 6.63 9.82
C VAL A 487 -21.44 6.05 8.82
N PHE A 488 -22.18 5.03 9.23
CA PHE A 488 -23.39 4.60 8.53
C PHE A 488 -24.56 5.49 8.94
N PRO A 489 -25.19 6.24 8.01
CA PRO A 489 -26.26 7.17 8.36
C PRO A 489 -27.54 6.48 8.84
N ALA A 490 -28.31 7.17 9.68
CA ALA A 490 -29.67 6.75 10.01
C ALA A 490 -30.51 6.51 8.75
N GLY A 491 -31.32 5.45 8.76
CA GLY A 491 -32.14 5.01 7.61
C GLY A 491 -31.39 4.15 6.58
N HIS A 492 -30.06 4.13 6.59
CA HIS A 492 -29.28 3.17 5.81
C HIS A 492 -29.30 1.78 6.45
N ARG A 493 -28.73 0.78 5.78
CA ARG A 493 -28.53 -0.56 6.33
C ARG A 493 -27.05 -0.91 6.33
N LEU A 494 -26.61 -1.56 7.41
CA LEU A 494 -25.37 -2.32 7.38
C LEU A 494 -25.65 -3.65 6.66
N LEU A 495 -24.94 -3.89 5.57
CA LEU A 495 -24.94 -5.16 4.85
C LEU A 495 -23.58 -5.83 5.00
N VAL A 496 -23.59 -7.12 5.32
CA VAL A 496 -22.43 -8.00 5.23
C VAL A 496 -22.63 -8.92 4.03
N ALA A 497 -21.68 -8.90 3.10
CA ALA A 497 -21.66 -9.81 1.97
C ALA A 497 -20.47 -10.78 2.07
N ILE A 498 -20.72 -12.07 1.86
CA ILE A 498 -19.70 -13.12 1.88
C ILE A 498 -19.61 -13.77 0.49
N SER A 499 -18.43 -13.72 -0.13
CA SER A 499 -18.12 -14.33 -1.43
C SER A 499 -16.92 -15.28 -1.34
N THR A 500 -16.69 -16.05 -2.40
CA THR A 500 -15.61 -17.06 -2.48
C THR A 500 -14.36 -16.59 -3.22
N ALA A 501 -14.36 -15.35 -3.70
CA ALA A 501 -13.30 -14.73 -4.46
C ALA A 501 -13.32 -13.20 -4.29
N ASP A 502 -12.22 -12.58 -4.68
CA ASP A 502 -12.01 -11.13 -4.74
C ASP A 502 -11.16 -10.80 -5.97
N PHE A 503 -11.57 -11.27 -7.13
CA PHE A 503 -10.95 -10.92 -8.41
C PHE A 503 -11.29 -9.46 -8.73
N GLN A 504 -10.34 -8.59 -9.07
CA GLN A 504 -8.95 -8.81 -9.48
C GLN A 504 -7.88 -8.61 -8.38
N ASN A 505 -8.27 -8.60 -7.10
CA ASN A 505 -7.41 -8.22 -5.98
C ASN A 505 -6.73 -9.39 -5.25
N ALA A 506 -7.24 -10.60 -5.40
CA ALA A 506 -6.66 -11.84 -4.89
C ALA A 506 -6.61 -12.89 -6.01
N TRP A 507 -5.48 -13.57 -6.15
CA TRP A 507 -5.37 -14.71 -7.06
C TRP A 507 -6.35 -15.81 -6.60
N PRO A 508 -7.18 -16.36 -7.50
CA PRO A 508 -8.21 -17.33 -7.13
C PRO A 508 -7.60 -18.63 -6.62
N THR A 509 -8.29 -19.33 -5.71
CA THR A 509 -7.88 -20.66 -5.24
C THR A 509 -7.95 -21.69 -6.36
N GLY A 510 -7.07 -22.69 -6.38
CA GLY A 510 -6.95 -23.59 -7.54
C GLY A 510 -8.04 -24.66 -7.69
N LYS A 511 -8.97 -24.78 -6.75
CA LYS A 511 -9.95 -25.88 -6.68
C LYS A 511 -11.38 -25.36 -6.79
N SER A 512 -12.19 -26.04 -7.58
CA SER A 512 -13.63 -25.84 -7.57
C SER A 512 -14.22 -26.45 -6.30
N GLY A 513 -15.32 -25.89 -5.82
CA GLY A 513 -16.04 -26.45 -4.70
C GLY A 513 -17.22 -25.60 -4.27
N THR A 514 -18.05 -26.17 -3.41
CA THR A 514 -19.13 -25.49 -2.72
C THR A 514 -18.61 -25.10 -1.34
N HIS A 515 -18.75 -23.83 -0.98
CA HIS A 515 -18.33 -23.31 0.32
C HIS A 515 -19.56 -22.98 1.14
N THR A 516 -19.53 -23.30 2.43
CA THR A 516 -20.69 -23.21 3.32
C THR A 516 -20.34 -22.36 4.54
N ILE A 517 -21.24 -21.45 4.90
CA ILE A 517 -21.21 -20.68 6.15
C ILE A 517 -22.26 -21.25 7.09
N HIS A 518 -21.84 -21.68 8.27
CA HIS A 518 -22.69 -22.21 9.33
C HIS A 518 -23.12 -21.08 10.26
N LEU A 519 -24.38 -21.12 10.69
CA LEU A 519 -25.10 -20.03 11.35
C LEU A 519 -25.89 -20.57 12.54
N GLY A 520 -25.98 -19.78 13.61
CA GLY A 520 -26.77 -20.12 14.80
C GLY A 520 -26.30 -21.38 15.53
N GLY A 521 -27.07 -21.79 16.54
CA GLY A 521 -26.78 -22.97 17.37
C GLY A 521 -25.38 -22.92 17.98
N GLU A 522 -24.61 -24.01 17.82
CA GLU A 522 -23.22 -24.12 18.31
C GLU A 522 -22.17 -23.51 17.36
N THR A 523 -22.59 -23.04 16.18
CA THR A 523 -21.71 -22.44 15.15
C THR A 523 -22.15 -21.01 14.80
N PRO A 524 -22.19 -20.08 15.76
CA PRO A 524 -22.69 -18.73 15.53
C PRO A 524 -21.64 -17.87 14.84
N SER A 525 -21.55 -17.96 13.50
CA SER A 525 -20.76 -16.99 12.72
C SER A 525 -21.19 -15.58 13.08
N LYS A 526 -20.23 -14.65 13.20
CA LYS A 526 -20.47 -13.29 13.67
C LYS A 526 -19.51 -12.26 13.08
N ILE A 527 -19.94 -11.01 13.08
CA ILE A 527 -19.16 -9.85 12.68
C ILE A 527 -19.07 -8.95 13.91
N THR A 528 -17.85 -8.64 14.34
CA THR A 528 -17.58 -7.76 15.47
C THR A 528 -17.14 -6.40 14.94
N LEU A 529 -17.89 -5.36 15.27
CA LEU A 529 -17.64 -3.99 14.84
C LEU A 529 -17.14 -3.12 16.02
N PRO A 530 -16.15 -2.24 15.79
CA PRO A 530 -15.65 -1.30 16.80
C PRO A 530 -16.53 -0.04 16.82
N VAL A 531 -17.69 -0.15 17.46
CA VAL A 531 -18.70 0.90 17.51
C VAL A 531 -18.25 2.01 18.46
N VAL A 532 -18.13 3.23 17.95
CA VAL A 532 -17.80 4.39 18.78
C VAL A 532 -19.10 5.09 19.16
N PRO A 533 -19.47 5.12 20.45
CA PRO A 533 -20.63 5.89 20.90
C PRO A 533 -20.38 7.39 20.70
N ASP A 534 -21.46 8.14 20.50
CA ASP A 534 -21.42 9.60 20.37
C ASP A 534 -20.69 10.20 21.59
N PRO A 535 -19.59 10.96 21.40
CA PRO A 535 -18.84 11.48 22.53
C PRO A 535 -19.69 12.43 23.39
N SER A 536 -19.72 12.17 24.70
CA SER A 536 -20.28 13.12 25.68
C SER A 536 -19.44 14.41 25.78
N ALA A 537 -18.17 14.38 25.37
CA ALA A 537 -17.30 15.54 25.13
C ALA A 537 -16.16 15.17 24.15
N PRO A 538 -16.16 15.65 22.90
CA PRO A 538 -15.07 15.39 21.96
C PRO A 538 -13.81 16.18 22.30
N ALA A 539 -12.62 15.62 22.04
CA ALA A 539 -11.39 16.42 21.99
C ALA A 539 -11.55 17.55 20.95
N PRO A 540 -10.92 18.73 21.16
CA PRO A 540 -10.98 19.81 20.19
C PRO A 540 -10.58 19.31 18.80
N ALA A 541 -11.31 19.73 17.76
CA ALA A 541 -10.93 19.44 16.39
C ALA A 541 -9.51 19.95 16.12
N PRO A 542 -8.70 19.24 15.31
CA PRO A 542 -7.38 19.74 14.94
C PRO A 542 -7.50 21.01 14.11
N GLU A 543 -6.56 21.93 14.29
CA GLU A 543 -6.42 23.12 13.44
C GLU A 543 -5.37 22.84 12.36
N PHE A 544 -5.81 22.75 11.12
CA PHE A 544 -4.93 22.58 9.96
C PHE A 544 -4.99 23.79 9.04
N VAL A 545 -3.89 24.04 8.33
CA VAL A 545 -3.91 24.92 7.16
C VAL A 545 -4.55 24.14 6.03
N GLU A 546 -5.85 24.34 5.81
CA GLU A 546 -6.56 23.76 4.68
C GLU A 546 -6.08 24.38 3.37
N LEU A 547 -5.87 23.53 2.37
CA LEU A 547 -5.51 23.92 1.02
C LEU A 547 -6.74 23.81 0.11
N PRO A 548 -6.77 24.55 -1.02
CA PRO A 548 -7.82 24.39 -2.00
C PRO A 548 -7.97 22.92 -2.44
N PRO A 549 -9.19 22.46 -2.80
CA PRO A 549 -9.37 21.15 -3.41
C PRO A 549 -8.46 20.95 -4.62
N ALA A 550 -8.18 19.69 -4.97
CA ALA A 550 -7.39 19.38 -6.15
C ALA A 550 -8.02 19.97 -7.42
N ASP A 551 -7.19 20.50 -8.31
CA ASP A 551 -7.64 20.97 -9.62
C ASP A 551 -8.05 19.77 -10.48
N PRO A 552 -9.33 19.66 -10.90
CA PRO A 552 -9.79 18.55 -11.73
C PRO A 552 -9.04 18.43 -13.06
N GLU A 553 -8.55 19.54 -13.61
CA GLU A 553 -7.84 19.55 -14.90
C GLU A 553 -6.39 19.06 -14.76
N ALA A 554 -5.83 19.15 -13.56
CA ALA A 554 -4.49 18.62 -13.23
C ALA A 554 -4.52 17.14 -12.84
N LEU A 555 -5.70 16.53 -12.70
CA LEU A 555 -5.82 15.10 -12.44
C LEU A 555 -5.49 14.29 -13.70
N MET A 556 -4.92 13.13 -13.47
CA MET A 556 -4.66 12.13 -14.50
C MET A 556 -5.92 11.82 -15.32
N ALA A 557 -5.76 11.79 -16.64
CA ALA A 557 -6.80 11.41 -17.58
C ALA A 557 -7.33 9.99 -17.29
N PRO A 558 -8.56 9.66 -17.75
CA PRO A 558 -9.11 8.32 -17.59
C PRO A 558 -8.18 7.25 -18.19
N PRO A 559 -7.81 6.20 -17.43
CA PRO A 559 -7.01 5.09 -17.93
C PRO A 559 -7.90 4.15 -18.76
N VAL A 560 -7.28 3.18 -19.41
CA VAL A 560 -7.98 1.95 -19.79
C VAL A 560 -8.27 1.19 -18.49
N TYR A 561 -9.54 1.03 -18.16
CA TYR A 561 -10.01 0.13 -17.12
C TYR A 561 -11.26 -0.60 -17.63
N GLU A 562 -11.03 -1.75 -18.26
CA GLU A 562 -12.09 -2.56 -18.89
C GLU A 562 -12.35 -3.82 -18.07
N VAL A 563 -13.64 -4.09 -17.83
CA VAL A 563 -14.11 -5.34 -17.23
C VAL A 563 -14.90 -6.11 -18.28
N ILE A 564 -14.54 -7.37 -18.52
CA ILE A 564 -15.14 -8.22 -19.54
C ILE A 564 -15.56 -9.54 -18.89
N GLU A 565 -16.85 -9.83 -18.90
CA GLU A 565 -17.39 -11.15 -18.56
C GLU A 565 -17.83 -11.86 -19.85
N ASP A 566 -17.06 -12.88 -20.27
CA ASP A 566 -17.45 -13.74 -21.38
C ASP A 566 -18.33 -14.88 -20.85
N GLN A 567 -19.62 -14.78 -21.11
CA GLN A 567 -20.62 -15.76 -20.65
C GLN A 567 -20.50 -17.11 -21.36
N ALA A 568 -20.05 -17.14 -22.62
CA ALA A 568 -19.92 -18.37 -23.39
C ALA A 568 -18.68 -19.16 -22.91
N ALA A 569 -17.55 -18.47 -22.78
CA ALA A 569 -16.31 -19.04 -22.24
C ALA A 569 -16.40 -19.31 -20.73
N GLY A 570 -17.22 -18.53 -20.01
CA GLY A 570 -17.31 -18.58 -18.55
C GLY A 570 -16.09 -17.95 -17.88
N THR A 571 -15.57 -16.85 -18.43
CA THR A 571 -14.35 -16.18 -17.93
C THR A 571 -14.63 -14.73 -17.53
N ALA A 572 -13.90 -14.23 -16.53
CA ALA A 572 -13.82 -12.81 -16.23
C ALA A 572 -12.42 -12.29 -16.60
N ARG A 573 -12.35 -11.07 -17.12
CA ARG A 573 -11.11 -10.41 -17.52
C ARG A 573 -11.12 -8.93 -17.13
N VAL A 574 -9.98 -8.45 -16.62
CA VAL A 574 -9.72 -7.03 -16.38
C VAL A 574 -8.55 -6.60 -17.25
N ARG A 575 -8.69 -5.46 -17.94
CA ARG A 575 -7.61 -4.81 -18.67
C ARG A 575 -7.32 -3.45 -18.07
N LEU A 576 -6.05 -3.19 -17.79
CA LEU A 576 -5.55 -1.92 -17.30
C LEU A 576 -4.57 -1.33 -18.29
N GLY A 577 -4.58 -0.01 -18.42
CA GLY A 577 -3.66 0.69 -19.32
C GLY A 577 -3.52 2.15 -18.94
N ILE A 578 -2.28 2.62 -18.85
CA ILE A 578 -1.98 4.00 -18.52
C ILE A 578 -0.68 4.47 -19.15
N ASP A 579 -0.70 5.71 -19.60
CA ASP A 579 0.47 6.44 -20.07
C ASP A 579 0.74 7.63 -19.14
N SER A 580 2.01 7.87 -18.86
CA SER A 580 2.47 9.00 -18.07
C SER A 580 3.77 9.58 -18.62
N GLN A 581 4.03 10.83 -18.27
CA GLN A 581 5.22 11.56 -18.71
C GLN A 581 5.79 12.36 -17.53
N ASP A 582 7.10 12.30 -17.33
CA ASP A 582 7.84 13.12 -16.37
C ASP A 582 9.04 13.76 -17.12
N GLY A 583 8.93 15.05 -17.42
CA GLY A 583 9.88 15.72 -18.30
C GLY A 583 9.91 15.09 -19.70
N ASN A 584 11.09 14.62 -20.12
CA ASN A 584 11.28 13.99 -21.42
C ASN A 584 11.08 12.47 -21.38
N ASP A 585 10.92 11.90 -20.19
CA ASP A 585 10.79 10.47 -19.99
C ASP A 585 9.31 10.08 -20.04
N THR A 586 8.99 8.98 -20.71
CA THR A 586 7.61 8.48 -20.88
C THR A 586 7.49 7.06 -20.39
N LEU A 587 6.37 6.74 -19.73
CA LEU A 587 6.06 5.40 -19.23
C LEU A 587 4.67 5.00 -19.73
N SER A 588 4.59 3.82 -20.35
CA SER A 588 3.35 3.13 -20.68
C SER A 588 3.26 1.82 -19.89
N LEU A 589 2.15 1.60 -19.20
CA LEU A 589 1.86 0.36 -18.47
C LEU A 589 0.57 -0.23 -19.00
N GLN A 590 0.57 -1.53 -19.28
CA GLN A 590 -0.61 -2.26 -19.75
C GLN A 590 -0.65 -3.64 -19.10
N SER A 591 -1.84 -4.11 -18.73
CA SER A 591 -2.00 -5.48 -18.25
C SER A 591 -3.36 -6.06 -18.57
N THR A 592 -3.43 -7.38 -18.54
CA THR A 592 -4.65 -8.16 -18.75
C THR A 592 -4.64 -9.34 -17.81
N PHE A 593 -5.58 -9.39 -16.86
CA PHE A 593 -5.76 -10.51 -15.95
C PHE A 593 -7.05 -11.26 -16.30
N THR A 594 -6.97 -12.56 -16.56
CA THR A 594 -8.10 -13.43 -16.95
C THR A 594 -8.20 -14.62 -16.00
N VAL A 595 -9.42 -14.93 -15.56
CA VAL A 595 -9.74 -16.12 -14.75
C VAL A 595 -10.90 -16.91 -15.34
N SER A 596 -10.86 -18.24 -15.21
CA SER A 596 -11.95 -19.13 -15.59
C SER A 596 -12.86 -19.43 -14.40
N ASN A 597 -14.17 -19.22 -14.56
CA ASN A 597 -15.14 -19.64 -13.54
C ASN A 597 -15.39 -21.16 -13.54
N ARG A 598 -14.90 -21.88 -14.56
CA ARG A 598 -15.07 -23.34 -14.68
C ARG A 598 -13.82 -24.11 -14.24
N GLU A 599 -12.65 -23.52 -14.47
CA GLU A 599 -11.33 -24.11 -14.22
C GLU A 599 -10.51 -23.13 -13.35
N PRO A 600 -10.79 -23.05 -12.05
CA PRO A 600 -10.24 -22.02 -11.16
C PRO A 600 -8.71 -22.10 -11.00
N ALA A 601 -8.12 -23.26 -11.28
CA ALA A 601 -6.68 -23.44 -11.38
C ALA A 601 -6.04 -22.56 -12.46
N ASN A 602 -6.75 -22.29 -13.56
CA ASN A 602 -6.24 -21.63 -14.75
C ASN A 602 -6.51 -20.13 -14.70
N ALA A 603 -5.46 -19.37 -14.39
CA ALA A 603 -5.47 -17.92 -14.39
C ALA A 603 -4.23 -17.40 -15.11
N VAL A 604 -4.38 -16.31 -15.86
CA VAL A 604 -3.32 -15.71 -16.69
C VAL A 604 -3.32 -14.21 -16.52
N LEU A 605 -2.18 -13.67 -16.15
CA LEU A 605 -1.92 -12.25 -16.00
C LEU A 605 -0.73 -11.89 -16.89
N ASP A 606 -1.01 -11.16 -17.96
CA ASP A 606 0.02 -10.61 -18.85
C ASP A 606 0.17 -9.12 -18.57
N ALA A 607 1.40 -8.62 -18.48
CA ALA A 607 1.69 -7.23 -18.22
C ALA A 607 2.87 -6.73 -19.05
N ARG A 608 2.88 -5.42 -19.35
CA ARG A 608 3.93 -4.76 -20.09
C ARG A 608 4.20 -3.37 -19.51
N ALA A 609 5.47 -3.06 -19.30
CA ALA A 609 5.95 -1.70 -19.13
C ALA A 609 6.83 -1.30 -20.31
N VAL A 610 6.62 -0.10 -20.85
CA VAL A 610 7.54 0.55 -21.79
C VAL A 610 7.96 1.86 -21.20
N TYR A 611 9.24 1.98 -20.86
CA TYR A 611 9.83 3.20 -20.32
C TYR A 611 10.85 3.74 -21.31
N THR A 612 10.68 4.99 -21.72
CA THR A 612 11.61 5.68 -22.61
C THR A 612 12.31 6.79 -21.87
N VAL A 613 13.64 6.73 -21.85
CA VAL A 613 14.51 7.78 -21.33
C VAL A 613 15.04 8.59 -22.52
N ARG A 614 14.93 9.93 -22.44
CA ARG A 614 15.42 10.83 -23.49
C ARG A 614 16.35 11.89 -22.93
N ARG A 615 17.56 11.96 -23.49
CA ARG A 615 18.56 13.01 -23.25
C ARG A 615 19.10 13.52 -24.59
N ASP A 616 19.88 14.59 -24.57
CA ASP A 616 20.45 15.15 -25.79
C ASP A 616 21.32 14.12 -26.53
N GLY A 617 20.84 13.66 -27.69
CA GLY A 617 21.53 12.66 -28.51
C GLY A 617 21.48 11.22 -27.96
N LEU A 618 20.55 10.93 -27.04
CA LEU A 618 20.34 9.59 -26.48
C LEU A 618 18.85 9.31 -26.29
N GLU A 619 18.34 8.27 -26.96
CA GLU A 619 17.05 7.66 -26.65
C GLU A 619 17.27 6.21 -26.24
N VAL A 620 16.76 5.82 -25.07
CA VAL A 620 16.73 4.42 -24.65
C VAL A 620 15.31 4.01 -24.34
N VAL A 621 14.85 2.93 -24.96
CA VAL A 621 13.54 2.33 -24.68
C VAL A 621 13.77 1.00 -23.98
N VAL A 622 13.24 0.86 -22.77
CA VAL A 622 13.20 -0.39 -22.01
C VAL A 622 11.79 -0.93 -22.05
N ARG A 623 11.62 -2.13 -22.61
CA ARG A 623 10.35 -2.85 -22.66
C ARG A 623 10.45 -4.09 -21.78
N ALA A 624 9.64 -4.14 -20.73
CA ALA A 624 9.51 -5.30 -19.85
C ALA A 624 8.15 -5.97 -20.09
N ASP A 625 8.16 -7.18 -20.64
CA ASP A 625 7.00 -8.05 -20.82
C ASP A 625 7.01 -9.15 -19.76
N GLU A 626 5.87 -9.35 -19.10
CA GLU A 626 5.71 -10.34 -18.06
C GLU A 626 4.46 -11.18 -18.28
N SER A 627 4.56 -12.48 -17.99
CA SER A 627 3.41 -13.39 -17.94
C SER A 627 3.46 -14.18 -16.65
N THR A 628 2.43 -14.03 -15.82
CA THR A 628 2.21 -14.82 -14.61
C THR A 628 1.01 -15.71 -14.83
N THR A 629 1.19 -17.01 -14.66
CA THR A 629 0.13 -18.01 -14.87
C THR A 629 0.06 -18.96 -13.70
N SER A 630 -1.11 -19.58 -13.51
CA SER A 630 -1.28 -20.69 -12.59
C SER A 630 -1.98 -21.85 -13.25
N ASP A 631 -1.69 -23.05 -12.77
CA ASP A 631 -2.45 -24.28 -13.02
C ASP A 631 -2.73 -25.01 -11.69
N SER A 632 -3.06 -26.31 -11.74
CA SER A 632 -3.38 -27.09 -10.54
C SER A 632 -2.17 -27.43 -9.68
N GLU A 633 -0.95 -27.30 -10.21
CA GLU A 633 0.29 -27.73 -9.58
C GLU A 633 1.23 -26.57 -9.26
N CYS A 634 1.26 -25.53 -10.08
CA CYS A 634 2.25 -24.46 -9.96
C CYS A 634 1.74 -23.07 -10.38
N PHE A 635 2.48 -22.06 -9.94
CA PHE A 635 2.58 -20.76 -10.58
C PHE A 635 3.81 -20.76 -11.50
N ARG A 636 3.68 -20.12 -12.65
CA ARG A 636 4.81 -19.80 -13.54
C ARG A 636 4.86 -18.31 -13.77
N HIS A 637 6.06 -17.76 -13.70
CA HIS A 637 6.30 -16.35 -13.99
C HIS A 637 7.48 -16.21 -14.94
N GLU A 638 7.24 -15.52 -16.04
CA GLU A 638 8.18 -15.25 -17.10
C GLU A 638 8.35 -13.74 -17.23
N VAL A 639 9.60 -13.28 -17.29
CA VAL A 639 9.97 -11.88 -17.50
C VAL A 639 10.91 -11.81 -18.70
N SER A 640 10.56 -10.99 -19.68
CA SER A 640 11.39 -10.69 -20.84
C SER A 640 11.63 -9.19 -20.88
N VAL A 641 12.89 -8.77 -20.93
CA VAL A 641 13.25 -7.37 -21.08
C VAL A 641 14.06 -7.17 -22.35
N GLU A 642 13.56 -6.29 -23.20
CA GLU A 642 14.20 -5.84 -24.44
C GLU A 642 14.58 -4.35 -24.30
N ILE A 643 15.78 -3.98 -24.74
CA ILE A 643 16.25 -2.60 -24.73
C ILE A 643 16.71 -2.19 -26.12
N THR A 644 16.23 -1.04 -26.59
CA THR A 644 16.78 -0.36 -27.76
C THR A 644 17.50 0.92 -27.36
N ARG A 645 18.58 1.24 -28.09
CA ARG A 645 19.33 2.49 -27.99
C ARG A 645 19.32 3.15 -29.36
N ASP A 646 18.78 4.37 -29.43
CA ASP A 646 18.68 5.17 -30.65
C ASP A 646 18.00 4.41 -31.81
N GLY A 647 17.01 3.58 -31.48
CA GLY A 647 16.25 2.74 -32.42
C GLY A 647 16.84 1.37 -32.72
N GLU A 648 18.07 1.08 -32.29
CA GLU A 648 18.75 -0.20 -32.55
C GLU A 648 18.69 -1.14 -31.32
N PRO A 649 18.53 -2.46 -31.50
CA PRO A 649 18.58 -3.42 -30.38
C PRO A 649 19.93 -3.35 -29.65
N ALA A 650 19.88 -3.16 -28.33
CA ALA A 650 21.07 -3.01 -27.50
C ALA A 650 21.26 -4.18 -26.51
N TRP A 651 20.17 -4.70 -25.95
CA TRP A 651 20.23 -5.74 -24.92
C TRP A 651 18.91 -6.50 -24.77
N GLU A 652 18.97 -7.78 -24.42
CA GLU A 652 17.82 -8.61 -24.07
C GLU A 652 18.18 -9.61 -22.97
N LYS A 653 17.25 -9.87 -22.03
CA LYS A 653 17.37 -10.94 -21.05
C LYS A 653 16.01 -11.48 -20.66
N ASN A 654 15.98 -12.79 -20.43
CA ASN A 654 14.79 -13.53 -20.04
C ASN A 654 15.02 -14.23 -18.70
N TRP A 655 14.00 -14.22 -17.85
CA TRP A 655 13.95 -14.96 -16.60
C TRP A 655 12.67 -15.78 -16.54
N THR A 656 12.77 -16.96 -15.94
CA THR A 656 11.63 -17.85 -15.74
C THR A 656 11.75 -18.50 -14.38
N VAL A 657 10.63 -18.53 -13.65
CA VAL A 657 10.51 -19.29 -12.41
C VAL A 657 9.20 -20.09 -12.43
N SER A 658 9.24 -21.27 -11.83
CA SER A 658 8.03 -22.06 -11.56
C SER A 658 8.04 -22.47 -10.10
N VAL A 659 6.95 -22.18 -9.40
CA VAL A 659 6.80 -22.37 -7.97
C VAL A 659 5.58 -23.25 -7.71
N PRO A 660 5.68 -24.30 -6.87
CA PRO A 660 4.52 -25.11 -6.53
C PRO A 660 3.38 -24.28 -5.94
N ARG A 661 2.16 -24.65 -6.28
CA ARG A 661 0.94 -24.03 -5.77
C ARG A 661 0.66 -24.57 -4.36
N GLN A 662 1.34 -23.99 -3.38
CA GLN A 662 1.22 -24.40 -1.98
C GLN A 662 -0.03 -23.82 -1.35
N TRP A 663 -1.10 -24.62 -1.28
CA TRP A 663 -2.32 -24.33 -0.52
C TRP A 663 -3.09 -23.07 -0.94
N SER A 664 -2.92 -22.65 -2.19
CA SER A 664 -3.48 -21.46 -2.83
C SER A 664 -4.23 -21.74 -4.14
#